data_AF-A0A6S6TRP8-F1
#
_entry.id   AF-A0A6S6TRP8-F1
#
_cell.length_a   1.000
_cell.length_b   1.000
_cell.length_c   1.000
_cell.angle_alpha   90.00
_cell.angle_beta   90.00
_cell.angle_gamma   90.00
#
_symmetry.space_group_name_H-M   'P 1'
#
loop_
_entity.id
_entity.type
_entity.pdbx_description
1 polymer ?
#
loop_
_entity_poly.entity_id
_entity_poly.type
_entity_poly.pdbx_seq_one_letter_code
_entity_poly.pdbx_strand_id
1 'polypeptide(L)'
;MKVWIQNNNSTPIQLQETPIAGGGEGNLYAIQTPGNYQHLVAKIYHPNRRTALRHQKIVYLHEHPPQKFSENSPMTLVWPQELLFDEDKQFVGFLMPWVAGEKLELLSLPKLPKKHTVTWNDFDFEVDLKLKKRLDLCYKIAASIQYIHQTERYILIDMKPDNIMVTPDGKVALVDLDSVEVVENGETLYDAPVATPEYTPPDSYLENNAVDPTQEDPWDRFGMAVIFYKLLLGIHPYAASAKAPYDQYTSLYQKIEHGLFVHNLQIRPQLSAVPERHERYQKLPVSIQQLFERCFIEGHHKPYARPSAEEWVRVLRTYNLDRNLSDHQIKIPSIALQQIPAHLNLNQLFIVPTTRSLSPAPKIEVKKPIETKELQQATMLATSQDPKKVQSQRFFNFIILLLIIVIAAALSLMLPSSIAIVIGICSYLGFNYLSYRSRKYAEKKDTIKSILNKQMQYFNDLIQTAEKYEKSIAGYLEKITNIQAQNPKEHIQNCLNSRALIQKKINAFNAAIKKEKHKLKALKQEEKAHYAELYSYYNQQIEAKTTLPDMPAQTLRQKIILLKRKKRLGLLDEAYLSHYDRDLHHLEQLLAQQDIELAELEHNYFEKIQDLIYRCKEQHKDLMSDINRYHQLVGKEEEEKIKITIEEQRISLRELERLEYDLQQLEKPLQDQVGACRRAQRDAELYKKVNYGRHLLEMVGLAKPL
;
A
#
# COMPACT_ATOMS: atom_id res chain seq x y z
N MET A 1 -29.53 32.82 -26.90
CA MET A 1 -29.10 33.85 -27.89
C MET A 1 -28.93 33.19 -29.25
N LYS A 2 -29.28 33.85 -30.37
CA LYS A 2 -29.02 33.32 -31.73
C LYS A 2 -27.83 34.03 -32.36
N VAL A 3 -26.98 33.27 -33.05
CA VAL A 3 -25.83 33.76 -33.82
C VAL A 3 -25.68 32.98 -35.12
N TRP A 4 -25.00 33.54 -36.11
CA TRP A 4 -24.80 32.97 -37.45
C TRP A 4 -23.31 32.78 -37.73
N ILE A 5 -22.96 31.72 -38.47
CA ILE A 5 -21.60 31.54 -38.99
C ILE A 5 -21.44 32.37 -40.27
N GLN A 6 -20.28 33.03 -40.46
CA GLN A 6 -19.98 33.92 -41.61
C GLN A 6 -20.45 33.42 -42.99
N ASN A 7 -20.36 32.11 -43.22
CA ASN A 7 -20.65 31.47 -44.50
C ASN A 7 -21.84 30.50 -44.45
N ASN A 8 -22.64 30.52 -43.37
CA ASN A 8 -23.87 29.74 -43.24
C ASN A 8 -25.00 30.57 -42.64
N ASN A 9 -25.75 31.24 -43.53
CA ASN A 9 -26.88 32.09 -43.15
C ASN A 9 -28.20 31.33 -42.98
N SER A 10 -28.23 30.03 -43.27
CA SER A 10 -29.48 29.27 -43.38
C SER A 10 -29.97 28.70 -42.04
N THR A 11 -29.07 28.41 -41.09
CA THR A 11 -29.43 27.87 -39.78
C THR A 11 -28.68 28.61 -38.67
N PRO A 12 -29.38 29.32 -37.76
CA PRO A 12 -28.71 29.97 -36.63
C PRO A 12 -28.19 28.93 -35.63
N ILE A 13 -27.07 29.24 -34.99
CA ILE A 13 -26.62 28.56 -33.79
C ILE A 13 -27.36 29.18 -32.61
N GLN A 14 -28.10 28.34 -31.89
CA GLN A 14 -28.74 28.73 -30.66
C GLN A 14 -27.81 28.43 -29.48
N LEU A 15 -27.42 29.48 -28.76
CA LEU A 15 -26.62 29.41 -27.55
C LEU A 15 -27.52 29.33 -26.33
N GLN A 16 -27.06 28.62 -25.29
CA GLN A 16 -27.66 28.64 -23.96
C GLN A 16 -27.79 30.08 -23.44
N GLU A 17 -28.80 30.34 -22.60
CA GLU A 17 -29.05 31.70 -22.08
C GLU A 17 -27.98 32.13 -21.08
N THR A 18 -27.54 31.21 -20.24
CA THR A 18 -26.52 31.46 -19.22
C THR A 18 -25.12 31.13 -19.75
N PRO A 19 -24.13 32.02 -19.58
CA PRO A 19 -22.75 31.72 -19.93
C PRO A 19 -22.17 30.64 -19.01
N ILE A 20 -21.33 29.78 -19.56
CA ILE A 20 -20.56 28.77 -18.81
C ILE A 20 -19.48 29.44 -17.97
N ALA A 21 -18.85 30.47 -18.53
CA ALA A 21 -17.80 31.26 -17.90
C ALA A 21 -17.81 32.67 -18.49
N GLY A 22 -17.32 33.65 -17.72
CA GLY A 22 -17.18 35.04 -18.15
C GLY A 22 -15.79 35.58 -17.82
N GLY A 23 -15.26 36.41 -18.70
CA GLY A 23 -13.99 37.10 -18.53
C GLY A 23 -14.09 38.59 -18.86
N GLY A 24 -12.96 39.29 -18.77
CA GLY A 24 -12.89 40.73 -19.02
C GLY A 24 -13.17 41.14 -20.49
N GLU A 25 -13.08 40.18 -21.42
CA GLU A 25 -13.25 40.43 -22.84
C GLU A 25 -14.59 39.95 -23.42
N GLY A 26 -15.16 38.91 -22.82
CA GLY A 26 -16.36 38.27 -23.31
C GLY A 26 -16.78 37.08 -22.46
N ASN A 27 -17.85 36.43 -22.89
CA ASN A 27 -18.46 35.30 -22.21
C ASN A 27 -18.43 34.05 -23.09
N LEU A 28 -18.33 32.88 -22.46
CA LEU A 28 -18.36 31.58 -23.10
C LEU A 28 -19.76 30.97 -22.97
N TYR A 29 -20.33 30.51 -24.07
CA TYR A 29 -21.66 29.92 -24.13
C TYR A 29 -21.65 28.52 -24.73
N ALA A 30 -22.39 27.60 -24.10
CA ALA A 30 -22.64 26.29 -24.66
C ALA A 30 -23.63 26.39 -25.82
N ILE A 31 -23.45 25.53 -26.82
CA ILE A 31 -24.32 25.46 -28.00
C ILE A 31 -25.49 24.53 -27.71
N GLN A 32 -26.71 25.06 -27.82
CA GLN A 32 -27.96 24.31 -27.64
C GLN A 32 -28.34 23.56 -28.92
N THR A 33 -28.33 24.24 -30.07
CA THR A 33 -28.59 23.65 -31.39
C THR A 33 -27.82 24.38 -32.49
N PRO A 34 -27.46 23.72 -33.61
CA PRO A 34 -27.65 22.30 -33.89
C PRO A 34 -26.62 21.39 -33.17
N GLY A 35 -27.00 20.13 -32.95
CA GLY A 35 -26.24 19.20 -32.09
C GLY A 35 -24.84 18.83 -32.61
N ASN A 36 -24.57 18.99 -33.90
CA ASN A 36 -23.26 18.74 -34.51
C ASN A 36 -22.16 19.67 -33.99
N TYR A 37 -22.49 20.82 -33.39
CA TYR A 37 -21.52 21.74 -32.80
C TYR A 37 -21.31 21.55 -31.29
N GLN A 38 -21.88 20.52 -30.66
CA GLN A 38 -21.76 20.32 -29.19
C GLN A 38 -20.32 20.09 -28.68
N HIS A 39 -19.38 19.79 -29.56
CA HIS A 39 -17.95 19.69 -29.25
C HIS A 39 -17.23 21.05 -29.22
N LEU A 40 -17.94 22.14 -29.55
CA LEU A 40 -17.43 23.52 -29.54
C LEU A 40 -18.14 24.36 -28.47
N VAL A 41 -17.54 25.50 -28.19
CA VAL A 41 -18.07 26.57 -27.34
C VAL A 41 -18.00 27.90 -28.09
N ALA A 42 -18.98 28.78 -27.87
CA ALA A 42 -18.99 30.12 -28.46
C ALA A 42 -18.37 31.14 -27.48
N LYS A 43 -17.32 31.85 -27.91
CA LYS A 43 -16.83 33.06 -27.23
C LYS A 43 -17.55 34.26 -27.84
N ILE A 44 -18.32 34.98 -27.03
CA ILE A 44 -19.04 36.19 -27.43
C ILE A 44 -18.40 37.38 -26.72
N TYR A 45 -17.83 38.30 -27.48
CA TYR A 45 -17.20 39.50 -26.92
C TYR A 45 -18.23 40.45 -26.34
N HIS A 46 -17.83 41.18 -25.28
CA HIS A 46 -18.60 42.31 -24.78
C HIS A 46 -18.72 43.39 -25.86
N PRO A 47 -19.81 44.17 -25.91
CA PRO A 47 -20.03 45.17 -26.97
C PRO A 47 -18.87 46.15 -27.16
N ASN A 48 -18.24 46.61 -26.08
CA ASN A 48 -17.09 47.53 -26.11
C ASN A 48 -15.78 46.89 -26.61
N ARG A 49 -15.74 45.57 -26.78
CA ARG A 49 -14.58 44.81 -27.26
C ARG A 49 -14.72 44.38 -28.72
N ARG A 50 -15.89 44.54 -29.35
CA ARG A 50 -16.15 44.19 -30.76
C ARG A 50 -15.62 45.24 -31.73
N THR A 51 -14.33 45.56 -31.63
CA THR A 51 -13.71 46.56 -32.51
C THR A 51 -13.41 45.97 -33.89
N ALA A 52 -13.29 46.84 -34.90
CA ALA A 52 -12.91 46.41 -36.26
C ALA A 52 -11.54 45.71 -36.29
N LEU A 53 -10.56 46.24 -35.53
CA LEU A 53 -9.23 45.62 -35.41
C LEU A 53 -9.31 44.21 -34.81
N ARG A 54 -10.13 44.01 -33.78
CA ARG A 54 -10.30 42.69 -33.18
C ARG A 54 -10.97 41.72 -34.16
N HIS A 55 -12.00 42.16 -34.88
CA HIS A 55 -12.62 41.33 -35.92
C HIS A 55 -11.58 40.89 -36.96
N GLN A 56 -10.75 41.80 -37.47
CA GLN A 56 -9.68 41.49 -38.42
C GLN A 56 -8.66 40.50 -37.86
N LYS A 57 -8.26 40.67 -36.58
CA LYS A 57 -7.38 39.71 -35.89
C LYS A 57 -7.99 38.31 -35.84
N ILE A 58 -9.27 38.17 -35.45
CA ILE A 58 -9.89 36.83 -35.36
C ILE A 58 -10.09 36.21 -36.75
N VAL A 59 -10.40 37.02 -37.77
CA VAL A 59 -10.41 36.55 -39.17
C VAL A 59 -9.04 35.99 -39.55
N TYR A 60 -7.97 36.73 -39.26
CA TYR A 60 -6.61 36.29 -39.55
C TYR A 60 -6.28 34.96 -38.85
N LEU A 61 -6.57 34.84 -37.55
CA LEU A 61 -6.33 33.63 -36.78
C LEU A 61 -7.12 32.44 -37.35
N HIS A 62 -8.37 32.66 -37.73
CA HIS A 62 -9.22 31.62 -38.34
C HIS A 62 -8.65 31.11 -39.69
N GLU A 63 -8.11 32.02 -40.52
CA GLU A 63 -7.57 31.69 -41.85
C GLU A 63 -6.16 31.09 -41.80
N HIS A 64 -5.38 31.38 -40.75
CA HIS A 64 -3.97 30.97 -40.63
C HIS A 64 -3.69 30.12 -39.37
N PRO A 65 -4.48 29.07 -39.06
CA PRO A 65 -4.28 28.32 -37.83
C PRO A 65 -2.92 27.62 -37.83
N PRO A 66 -2.28 27.45 -36.65
CA PRO A 66 -1.19 26.49 -36.54
C PRO A 66 -1.71 25.10 -36.96
N GLN A 67 -0.81 24.24 -37.42
CA GLN A 67 -1.18 22.89 -37.83
C GLN A 67 -1.89 22.17 -36.66
N LYS A 68 -2.86 21.30 -36.94
CA LYS A 68 -3.60 20.62 -35.85
C LYS A 68 -2.75 19.49 -35.29
N PHE A 69 -2.73 19.37 -33.96
CA PHE A 69 -2.32 18.13 -33.32
C PHE A 69 -3.24 16.98 -33.77
N SER A 70 -2.73 15.75 -33.75
CA SER A 70 -3.55 14.57 -34.00
C SER A 70 -4.72 14.49 -33.01
N GLU A 71 -5.84 13.89 -33.41
CA GLU A 71 -7.07 13.83 -32.59
C GLU A 71 -6.84 13.17 -31.21
N ASN A 72 -5.85 12.29 -31.10
CA ASN A 72 -5.51 11.58 -29.87
C ASN A 72 -4.36 12.24 -29.08
N SER A 73 -3.91 13.43 -29.49
CA SER A 73 -2.84 14.14 -28.79
C SER A 73 -3.25 14.50 -27.35
N PRO A 74 -2.36 14.35 -26.36
CA PRO A 74 -2.60 14.85 -25.00
C PRO A 74 -2.51 16.38 -24.92
N MET A 75 -2.22 17.07 -26.02
CA MET A 75 -2.08 18.52 -26.13
C MET A 75 -3.14 19.08 -27.07
N THR A 76 -3.75 20.21 -26.71
CA THR A 76 -4.77 20.89 -27.51
C THR A 76 -4.49 22.38 -27.57
N LEU A 77 -4.62 22.98 -28.75
CA LEU A 77 -4.64 24.44 -28.93
C LEU A 77 -6.10 24.86 -29.13
N VAL A 78 -6.65 25.66 -28.21
CA VAL A 78 -8.01 26.18 -28.34
C VAL A 78 -8.00 27.39 -29.26
N TRP A 79 -8.09 27.10 -30.55
CA TRP A 79 -7.98 28.09 -31.63
C TRP A 79 -9.36 28.47 -32.22
N PRO A 80 -9.56 29.71 -32.71
CA PRO A 80 -10.78 30.08 -33.43
C PRO A 80 -11.05 29.17 -34.64
N GLN A 81 -12.29 28.68 -34.77
CA GLN A 81 -12.71 27.77 -35.84
C GLN A 81 -13.78 28.32 -36.76
N GLU A 82 -14.73 29.10 -36.24
CA GLU A 82 -15.80 29.69 -37.05
C GLU A 82 -16.12 31.08 -36.51
N LEU A 83 -16.33 32.05 -37.40
CA LEU A 83 -16.67 33.42 -37.02
C LEU A 83 -18.16 33.56 -36.80
N LEU A 84 -18.55 34.24 -35.72
CA LEU A 84 -19.95 34.42 -35.31
C LEU A 84 -20.43 35.86 -35.53
N PHE A 85 -21.64 35.96 -36.04
CA PHE A 85 -22.34 37.20 -36.36
C PHE A 85 -23.73 37.23 -35.70
N ASP A 86 -24.24 38.42 -35.45
CA ASP A 86 -25.63 38.62 -35.02
C ASP A 86 -26.61 38.74 -36.21
N GLU A 87 -27.88 39.03 -35.91
CA GLU A 87 -28.95 39.21 -36.91
C GLU A 87 -28.66 40.34 -37.90
N ASP A 88 -27.93 41.37 -37.46
CA ASP A 88 -27.54 42.54 -38.24
C ASP A 88 -26.22 42.32 -39.00
N LYS A 89 -25.73 41.07 -39.05
CA LYS A 89 -24.47 40.66 -39.67
C LYS A 89 -23.26 41.39 -39.11
N GLN A 90 -23.30 41.79 -37.84
CA GLN A 90 -22.16 42.35 -37.14
C GLN A 90 -21.38 41.26 -36.43
N PHE A 91 -20.05 41.36 -36.45
CA PHE A 91 -19.18 40.41 -35.78
C PHE A 91 -19.40 40.46 -34.25
N VAL A 92 -19.63 39.30 -33.64
CA VAL A 92 -19.87 39.17 -32.20
C VAL A 92 -18.88 38.26 -31.48
N GLY A 93 -18.17 37.40 -32.20
CA GLY A 93 -17.24 36.45 -31.59
C GLY A 93 -16.92 35.27 -32.49
N PHE A 94 -16.60 34.11 -31.91
CA PHE A 94 -16.20 32.92 -32.67
C PHE A 94 -16.52 31.61 -31.93
N LEU A 95 -16.54 30.49 -32.66
CA LEU A 95 -16.55 29.14 -32.11
C LEU A 95 -15.12 28.61 -31.93
N MET A 96 -14.90 27.85 -30.87
CA MET A 96 -13.62 27.19 -30.59
C MET A 96 -13.84 25.84 -29.89
N PRO A 97 -12.84 24.93 -29.88
CA PRO A 97 -12.95 23.64 -29.21
C PRO A 97 -13.38 23.77 -27.74
N TRP A 98 -14.32 22.93 -27.32
CA TRP A 98 -14.58 22.74 -25.90
C TRP A 98 -13.44 21.91 -25.27
N VAL A 99 -12.95 22.35 -24.11
CA VAL A 99 -11.94 21.63 -23.34
C VAL A 99 -12.44 21.38 -21.92
N ALA A 100 -12.30 20.13 -21.47
CA ALA A 100 -12.59 19.75 -20.09
C ALA A 100 -11.34 19.94 -19.21
N GLY A 101 -11.54 20.12 -17.91
CA GLY A 101 -10.44 20.18 -16.94
C GLY A 101 -10.55 21.36 -15.98
N GLU A 102 -9.45 21.63 -15.28
CA GLU A 102 -9.26 22.73 -14.36
C GLU A 102 -8.12 23.63 -14.86
N LYS A 103 -8.11 24.90 -14.44
CA LYS A 103 -6.97 25.78 -14.69
C LYS A 103 -5.70 25.26 -14.00
N LEU A 104 -4.54 25.40 -14.64
CA LEU A 104 -3.25 24.96 -14.10
C LEU A 104 -2.92 25.63 -12.76
N GLU A 105 -3.46 26.84 -12.50
CA GLU A 105 -3.27 27.55 -11.23
C GLU A 105 -3.58 26.65 -10.03
N LEU A 106 -4.57 25.76 -10.13
CA LEU A 106 -4.90 24.76 -9.11
C LEU A 106 -3.66 23.96 -8.64
N LEU A 107 -2.79 23.58 -9.58
CA LEU A 107 -1.58 22.80 -9.32
C LEU A 107 -0.38 23.69 -8.97
N SER A 108 -0.43 24.98 -9.30
CA SER A 108 0.57 25.97 -8.93
C SER A 108 0.41 26.48 -7.48
N LEU A 109 -0.75 26.23 -6.87
CA LEU A 109 -1.00 26.54 -5.46
C LEU A 109 -0.11 25.70 -4.54
N PRO A 110 0.29 26.23 -3.38
CA PRO A 110 1.18 25.48 -2.49
C PRO A 110 0.55 24.27 -1.80
N LYS A 111 -0.78 24.23 -1.73
CA LYS A 111 -1.58 23.11 -1.27
C LYS A 111 -2.83 23.03 -2.13
N LEU A 112 -3.22 21.81 -2.49
CA LEU A 112 -4.48 21.57 -3.20
C LEU A 112 -5.68 21.94 -2.30
N PRO A 113 -6.70 22.64 -2.82
CA PRO A 113 -7.96 22.83 -2.12
C PRO A 113 -8.60 21.49 -1.75
N LYS A 114 -9.25 21.41 -0.58
CA LYS A 114 -9.84 20.16 -0.04
C LYS A 114 -10.76 19.44 -1.03
N LYS A 115 -11.54 20.20 -1.83
CA LYS A 115 -12.44 19.65 -2.86
C LYS A 115 -11.72 18.91 -4.01
N HIS A 116 -10.44 19.20 -4.24
CA HIS A 116 -9.65 18.66 -5.35
C HIS A 116 -8.61 17.62 -4.90
N THR A 117 -8.42 17.40 -3.60
CA THR A 117 -7.36 16.54 -3.06
C THR A 117 -7.44 15.11 -3.55
N VAL A 118 -8.65 14.51 -3.67
CA VAL A 118 -8.80 13.12 -4.13
C VAL A 118 -8.49 13.00 -5.62
N THR A 119 -9.09 13.86 -6.44
CA THR A 119 -8.95 13.84 -7.90
C THR A 119 -7.53 14.18 -8.37
N TRP A 120 -6.84 15.07 -7.65
CA TRP A 120 -5.53 15.61 -8.03
C TRP A 120 -4.39 15.15 -7.11
N ASN A 121 -4.61 14.12 -6.27
CA ASN A 121 -3.61 13.59 -5.33
C ASN A 121 -2.28 13.23 -6.01
N ASP A 122 -2.38 12.75 -7.24
CA ASP A 122 -1.27 12.34 -8.07
C ASP A 122 -0.36 13.50 -8.52
N PHE A 123 -0.82 14.73 -8.33
CA PHE A 123 -0.05 15.94 -8.57
C PHE A 123 0.30 16.67 -7.26
N ASP A 124 0.13 16.10 -6.06
CA ASP A 124 0.63 16.79 -4.85
C ASP A 124 2.17 16.85 -4.80
N PHE A 125 2.76 17.68 -3.93
CA PHE A 125 4.20 17.90 -3.84
C PHE A 125 4.97 16.84 -3.03
N GLU A 126 4.50 15.59 -3.01
CA GLU A 126 5.14 14.45 -2.32
C GLU A 126 5.90 13.51 -3.28
N VAL A 127 6.70 12.59 -2.73
CA VAL A 127 7.95 12.06 -3.32
C VAL A 127 7.82 11.32 -4.68
N ASP A 128 8.81 11.61 -5.55
CA ASP A 128 9.23 11.07 -6.86
C ASP A 128 8.18 10.86 -7.95
N LEU A 129 7.12 10.07 -7.73
CA LEU A 129 6.17 9.77 -8.81
C LEU A 129 5.31 10.98 -9.17
N LYS A 130 4.88 11.76 -8.17
CA LYS A 130 4.09 12.97 -8.38
C LYS A 130 4.93 14.09 -9.04
N LEU A 131 6.22 14.18 -8.71
CA LEU A 131 7.17 15.05 -9.41
C LEU A 131 7.28 14.70 -10.91
N LYS A 132 7.35 13.41 -11.25
CA LYS A 132 7.36 12.99 -12.67
C LYS A 132 6.09 13.42 -13.41
N LYS A 133 4.92 13.34 -12.78
CA LYS A 133 3.65 13.85 -13.34
C LYS A 133 3.69 15.36 -13.60
N ARG A 134 4.24 16.14 -12.67
CA ARG A 134 4.43 17.60 -12.87
C ARG A 134 5.44 17.91 -13.98
N LEU A 135 6.54 17.16 -14.07
CA LEU A 135 7.52 17.29 -15.16
C LEU A 135 6.93 16.92 -16.52
N ASP A 136 6.06 15.91 -16.58
CA ASP A 136 5.32 15.53 -17.79
C ASP A 136 4.34 16.62 -18.24
N LEU A 137 3.68 17.31 -17.31
CA LEU A 137 2.90 18.51 -17.63
C LEU A 137 3.79 19.63 -18.19
N CYS A 138 4.95 19.90 -17.57
CA CYS A 138 5.90 20.87 -18.11
C CYS A 138 6.32 20.50 -19.55
N TYR A 139 6.56 19.21 -19.83
CA TYR A 139 6.90 18.73 -21.17
C TYR A 139 5.79 19.05 -22.18
N LYS A 140 4.53 18.72 -21.85
CA LYS A 140 3.37 18.96 -22.73
C LYS A 140 3.10 20.45 -22.95
N ILE A 141 3.27 21.28 -21.93
CA ILE A 141 3.17 22.74 -22.06
C ILE A 141 4.30 23.27 -22.96
N ALA A 142 5.55 22.88 -22.71
CA ALA A 142 6.68 23.30 -23.54
C ALA A 142 6.52 22.85 -24.99
N ALA A 143 6.06 21.63 -25.23
CA ALA A 143 5.80 21.11 -26.58
C ALA A 143 4.67 21.89 -27.29
N SER A 144 3.61 22.27 -26.56
CA SER A 144 2.53 23.10 -27.11
C SER A 144 3.03 24.50 -27.50
N ILE A 145 3.88 25.11 -26.67
CA ILE A 145 4.47 26.43 -26.93
C ILE A 145 5.47 26.35 -28.09
N GLN A 146 6.35 25.34 -28.09
CA GLN A 146 7.30 25.08 -29.18
C GLN A 146 6.56 25.00 -30.52
N TYR A 147 5.43 24.28 -30.54
CA TYR A 147 4.63 24.11 -31.73
C TYR A 147 4.06 25.43 -32.28
N ILE A 148 3.63 26.33 -31.39
CA ILE A 148 3.17 27.68 -31.77
C ILE A 148 4.36 28.51 -32.28
N HIS A 149 5.47 28.54 -31.53
CA HIS A 149 6.66 29.33 -31.89
C HIS A 149 7.34 28.86 -33.18
N GLN A 150 7.25 27.58 -33.53
CA GLN A 150 7.75 27.03 -34.78
C GLN A 150 7.09 27.64 -36.02
N THR A 151 5.89 28.22 -35.89
CA THR A 151 5.23 28.94 -36.98
C THR A 151 5.90 30.27 -37.31
N GLU A 152 6.75 30.79 -36.41
CA GLU A 152 7.35 32.15 -36.46
C GLU A 152 6.30 33.29 -36.54
N ARG A 153 5.00 32.99 -36.38
CA ARG A 153 3.88 33.95 -36.53
C ARG A 153 3.20 34.34 -35.24
N TYR A 154 3.29 33.51 -34.21
CA TYR A 154 2.46 33.66 -33.02
C TYR A 154 3.30 33.71 -31.76
N ILE A 155 3.02 34.69 -30.92
CA ILE A 155 3.65 34.88 -29.62
C ILE A 155 2.53 35.05 -28.57
N LEU A 156 2.62 34.33 -27.46
CA LEU A 156 1.52 34.21 -26.50
C LEU A 156 1.36 35.46 -25.62
N ILE A 157 2.48 36.07 -25.22
CA ILE A 157 2.64 37.27 -24.39
C ILE A 157 2.09 37.16 -22.97
N ASP A 158 0.81 36.77 -22.81
CA ASP A 158 0.16 36.64 -21.50
C ASP A 158 0.27 35.21 -20.95
N MET A 159 1.52 34.73 -20.83
CA MET A 159 1.79 33.42 -20.28
C MET A 159 1.48 33.33 -18.79
N LYS A 160 0.37 32.68 -18.43
CA LYS A 160 0.00 32.44 -17.03
C LYS A 160 -0.75 31.10 -16.83
N PRO A 161 -0.80 30.56 -15.61
CA PRO A 161 -1.49 29.30 -15.33
C PRO A 161 -2.99 29.31 -15.63
N ASP A 162 -3.65 30.48 -15.61
CA ASP A 162 -5.07 30.62 -15.99
C ASP A 162 -5.33 30.34 -17.47
N ASN A 163 -4.33 30.54 -18.33
CA ASN A 163 -4.41 30.31 -19.77
C ASN A 163 -4.00 28.87 -20.16
N ILE A 164 -3.85 27.98 -19.17
CA ILE A 164 -3.52 26.58 -19.37
C ILE A 164 -4.55 25.72 -18.63
N MET A 165 -5.29 24.91 -19.36
CA MET A 165 -6.21 23.93 -18.80
C MET A 165 -5.52 22.57 -18.69
N VAL A 166 -5.80 21.86 -17.61
CA VAL A 166 -5.27 20.53 -17.34
C VAL A 166 -6.36 19.57 -16.88
N THR A 167 -6.17 18.29 -17.16
CA THR A 167 -7.04 17.21 -16.68
C THR A 167 -6.29 16.27 -15.72
N PRO A 168 -7.00 15.50 -14.87
CA PRO A 168 -6.36 14.56 -13.94
C PRO A 168 -5.55 13.44 -14.62
N ASP A 169 -5.88 13.09 -15.86
CA ASP A 169 -5.10 12.18 -16.72
C ASP A 169 -3.89 12.85 -17.39
N GLY A 170 -3.66 14.14 -17.13
CA GLY A 170 -2.47 14.86 -17.56
C GLY A 170 -2.52 15.36 -19.00
N LYS A 171 -3.71 15.62 -19.55
CA LYS A 171 -3.85 16.37 -20.81
C LYS A 171 -3.68 17.86 -20.53
N VAL A 172 -3.21 18.59 -21.54
CA VAL A 172 -2.95 20.02 -21.51
C VAL A 172 -3.69 20.70 -22.65
N ALA A 173 -4.35 21.81 -22.38
CA ALA A 173 -4.87 22.69 -23.42
C ALA A 173 -4.43 24.14 -23.18
N LEU A 174 -3.86 24.78 -24.20
CA LEU A 174 -3.63 26.22 -24.19
C LEU A 174 -4.92 26.91 -24.60
N VAL A 175 -5.36 27.86 -23.78
CA VAL A 175 -6.61 28.63 -23.97
C VAL A 175 -6.31 30.12 -24.07
N ASP A 176 -7.34 30.90 -24.44
CA ASP A 176 -7.23 32.35 -24.65
C ASP A 176 -6.24 32.75 -25.76
N LEU A 177 -6.13 31.89 -26.79
CA LEU A 177 -5.24 32.08 -27.94
C LEU A 177 -5.74 33.14 -28.93
N ASP A 178 -6.88 33.78 -28.68
CA ASP A 178 -7.33 34.94 -29.43
C ASP A 178 -6.65 36.25 -29.00
N SER A 179 -5.91 36.22 -27.89
CA SER A 179 -5.15 37.36 -27.36
C SER A 179 -3.68 37.40 -27.83
N VAL A 180 -3.19 36.36 -28.51
CA VAL A 180 -1.78 36.23 -28.97
C VAL A 180 -1.35 37.40 -29.85
N GLU A 181 -0.07 37.76 -29.79
CA GLU A 181 0.54 38.63 -30.79
C GLU A 181 0.70 37.85 -32.13
N VAL A 182 0.35 38.54 -33.22
CA VAL A 182 0.56 38.07 -34.59
C VAL A 182 1.70 38.84 -35.23
N VAL A 183 2.72 38.12 -35.68
CA VAL A 183 3.91 38.65 -36.36
C VAL A 183 3.92 38.18 -37.81
N GLU A 184 4.11 39.12 -38.74
CA GLU A 184 4.25 38.84 -40.17
C GLU A 184 5.51 39.53 -40.69
N ASN A 185 6.38 38.79 -41.39
CA ASN A 185 7.67 39.30 -41.87
C ASN A 185 8.54 39.93 -40.77
N GLY A 186 8.30 39.54 -39.52
CA GLY A 186 9.03 40.05 -38.36
C GLY A 186 8.57 41.43 -37.86
N GLU A 187 7.37 41.86 -38.23
CA GLU A 187 6.68 43.03 -37.68
C GLU A 187 5.36 42.60 -37.02
N THR A 188 4.98 43.25 -35.92
CA THR A 188 3.69 43.03 -35.26
C THR A 188 2.56 43.50 -36.19
N LEU A 189 1.72 42.56 -36.62
CA LEU A 189 0.50 42.84 -37.35
C LEU A 189 -0.67 43.11 -36.39
N TYR A 190 -0.76 42.31 -35.32
CA TYR A 190 -1.75 42.48 -34.27
C TYR A 190 -1.12 42.27 -32.90
N ASP A 191 -1.06 43.33 -32.12
CA ASP A 191 -0.46 43.36 -30.77
C ASP A 191 -1.29 42.56 -29.74
N ALA A 192 -0.63 42.13 -28.66
CA ALA A 192 -1.21 41.53 -27.48
C ALA A 192 -1.51 42.62 -26.42
N PRO A 193 -2.79 42.90 -26.11
CA PRO A 193 -3.17 44.13 -25.42
C PRO A 193 -2.83 44.18 -23.93
N VAL A 194 -2.59 43.04 -23.29
CA VAL A 194 -2.40 42.92 -21.83
C VAL A 194 -1.46 41.76 -21.54
N ALA A 195 -0.51 41.97 -20.62
CA ALA A 195 0.29 40.91 -20.01
C ALA A 195 0.15 40.96 -18.49
N THR A 196 0.22 39.80 -17.85
CA THR A 196 0.12 39.69 -16.38
C THR A 196 1.49 39.95 -15.73
N PRO A 197 1.68 41.05 -14.95
CA PRO A 197 3.02 41.53 -14.57
C PRO A 197 3.92 40.53 -13.82
N GLU A 198 3.33 39.62 -13.05
CA GLU A 198 4.09 38.59 -12.32
C GLU A 198 4.62 37.46 -13.22
N TYR A 199 4.25 37.43 -14.50
CA TYR A 199 4.76 36.49 -15.50
C TYR A 199 5.50 37.18 -16.66
N THR A 200 5.66 38.49 -16.60
CA THR A 200 6.24 39.30 -17.67
C THR A 200 7.68 39.68 -17.32
N PRO A 201 8.65 39.56 -18.25
CA PRO A 201 10.06 39.81 -17.95
C PRO A 201 10.39 41.31 -17.81
N PRO A 202 11.54 41.67 -17.20
CA PRO A 202 11.92 43.08 -16.92
C PRO A 202 12.03 43.98 -18.17
N ASP A 203 12.42 43.42 -19.31
CA ASP A 203 12.58 44.14 -20.59
C ASP A 203 11.26 44.65 -21.18
N SER A 204 10.12 44.11 -20.73
CA SER A 204 8.79 44.59 -21.13
C SER A 204 8.44 45.99 -20.63
N TYR A 205 9.09 46.41 -19.55
CA TYR A 205 8.77 47.66 -18.85
C TYR A 205 9.69 48.80 -19.29
N LEU A 206 10.55 48.57 -20.27
CA LEU A 206 11.38 49.61 -20.85
C LEU A 206 10.49 50.55 -21.66
N GLU A 207 10.15 51.70 -21.06
CA GLU A 207 9.42 52.78 -21.71
C GLU A 207 10.23 53.29 -22.91
N ASN A 208 9.86 52.85 -24.11
CA ASN A 208 9.96 53.55 -25.40
C ASN A 208 9.48 52.57 -26.48
N ASN A 209 8.78 53.06 -27.51
CA ASN A 209 8.28 52.31 -28.68
C ASN A 209 9.40 51.68 -29.57
N ALA A 210 10.48 51.22 -28.96
CA ALA A 210 11.66 50.59 -29.55
C ALA A 210 11.76 49.10 -29.19
N VAL A 211 10.70 48.51 -28.62
CA VAL A 211 10.62 47.07 -28.42
C VAL A 211 10.39 46.43 -29.79
N ASP A 212 11.41 45.72 -30.25
CA ASP A 212 11.34 44.94 -31.47
C ASP A 212 10.37 43.76 -31.26
N PRO A 213 9.33 43.59 -32.10
CA PRO A 213 8.35 42.50 -32.04
C PRO A 213 8.96 41.11 -31.85
N THR A 214 10.18 40.90 -32.33
CA THR A 214 10.86 39.60 -32.17
C THR A 214 11.45 39.36 -30.78
N GLN A 215 11.49 40.35 -29.88
CA GLN A 215 11.87 40.17 -28.47
C GLN A 215 10.77 39.56 -27.62
N GLU A 216 9.58 39.37 -28.19
CA GLU A 216 8.42 38.92 -27.46
C GLU A 216 8.38 37.40 -27.23
N ASP A 217 8.98 36.60 -28.11
CA ASP A 217 9.19 35.17 -27.80
C ASP A 217 10.02 34.99 -26.51
N PRO A 218 11.12 35.74 -26.29
CA PRO A 218 11.75 35.83 -24.97
C PRO A 218 10.83 36.18 -23.78
N TRP A 219 9.67 36.81 -23.99
CA TRP A 219 8.67 37.00 -22.92
C TRP A 219 7.95 35.70 -22.60
N ASP A 220 7.50 34.96 -23.62
CA ASP A 220 6.91 33.64 -23.44
C ASP A 220 7.87 32.69 -22.73
N ARG A 221 9.16 32.74 -23.06
CA ARG A 221 10.21 31.95 -22.41
C ARG A 221 10.29 32.24 -20.90
N PHE A 222 10.20 33.51 -20.52
CA PHE A 222 10.20 33.91 -19.12
C PHE A 222 8.92 33.43 -18.41
N GLY A 223 7.75 33.75 -18.95
CA GLY A 223 6.47 33.36 -18.36
C GLY A 223 6.32 31.84 -18.23
N MET A 224 6.74 31.08 -19.24
CA MET A 224 6.82 29.62 -19.19
C MET A 224 7.72 29.13 -18.06
N ALA A 225 8.92 29.71 -17.89
CA ALA A 225 9.81 29.35 -16.79
C ALA A 225 9.19 29.67 -15.42
N VAL A 226 8.50 30.81 -15.27
CA VAL A 226 7.77 31.15 -14.03
C VAL A 226 6.68 30.11 -13.75
N ILE A 227 5.89 29.73 -14.76
CA ILE A 227 4.85 28.70 -14.65
C ILE A 227 5.45 27.37 -14.21
N PHE A 228 6.54 26.92 -14.85
CA PHE A 228 7.21 25.66 -14.50
C PHE A 228 7.76 25.69 -13.08
N TYR A 229 8.32 26.82 -12.66
CA TYR A 229 8.80 26.99 -11.30
C TYR A 229 7.64 26.86 -10.29
N LYS A 230 6.54 27.58 -10.49
CA LYS A 230 5.32 27.45 -9.66
C LYS A 230 4.79 26.02 -9.68
N LEU A 231 4.73 25.39 -10.84
CA LEU A 231 4.25 24.02 -11.01
C LEU A 231 5.16 22.99 -10.33
N LEU A 232 6.45 23.22 -10.20
CA LEU A 232 7.35 22.25 -9.57
C LEU A 232 7.51 22.49 -8.06
N LEU A 233 7.39 23.74 -7.60
CA LEU A 233 7.70 24.12 -6.22
C LEU A 233 6.48 24.60 -5.41
N GLY A 234 5.41 25.03 -6.07
CA GLY A 234 4.19 25.57 -5.44
C GLY A 234 4.36 26.99 -4.91
N ILE A 235 5.32 27.74 -5.46
CA ILE A 235 5.65 29.11 -5.07
C ILE A 235 6.31 29.84 -6.25
N HIS A 236 6.17 31.16 -6.32
CA HIS A 236 6.74 32.00 -7.37
C HIS A 236 8.28 32.17 -7.22
N PRO A 237 9.09 32.19 -8.30
CA PRO A 237 10.56 32.27 -8.21
C PRO A 237 11.13 33.53 -7.56
N TYR A 238 10.33 34.59 -7.46
CA TYR A 238 10.70 35.87 -6.82
C TYR A 238 9.99 36.09 -5.47
N ALA A 239 9.34 35.07 -4.92
CA ALA A 239 8.63 35.16 -3.63
C ALA A 239 9.59 35.01 -2.44
N ALA A 240 10.35 36.06 -2.15
CA ALA A 240 11.13 36.19 -0.92
C ALA A 240 11.01 37.60 -0.33
N SER A 241 11.31 37.73 0.95
CA SER A 241 11.49 39.04 1.58
C SER A 241 12.92 39.50 1.36
N ALA A 242 13.09 40.77 1.00
CA ALA A 242 14.39 41.37 0.78
C ALA A 242 14.86 42.21 1.99
N LYS A 243 16.13 42.59 2.00
CA LYS A 243 16.74 43.59 2.89
C LYS A 243 16.95 44.88 2.11
N ALA A 244 17.24 45.98 2.80
CA ALA A 244 17.69 47.22 2.17
C ALA A 244 18.86 46.97 1.20
N PRO A 245 18.87 47.59 0.00
CA PRO A 245 17.94 48.63 -0.48
C PRO A 245 16.66 48.10 -1.17
N TYR A 246 16.41 46.79 -1.13
CA TYR A 246 15.33 46.11 -1.87
C TYR A 246 14.07 45.83 -1.04
N ASP A 247 14.07 46.16 0.25
CA ASP A 247 12.97 45.93 1.18
C ASP A 247 11.69 46.73 0.83
N GLN A 248 11.85 47.83 0.09
CA GLN A 248 10.73 48.60 -0.49
C GLN A 248 9.94 47.85 -1.58
N TYR A 249 10.53 46.83 -2.22
CA TYR A 249 9.89 46.08 -3.30
C TYR A 249 9.02 44.96 -2.74
N THR A 250 7.72 45.20 -2.64
CA THR A 250 6.76 44.28 -2.01
C THR A 250 6.07 43.38 -3.04
N SER A 251 5.78 43.90 -4.24
CA SER A 251 5.13 43.14 -5.31
C SER A 251 6.10 42.18 -6.01
N LEU A 252 5.57 41.12 -6.64
CA LEU A 252 6.38 40.20 -7.44
C LEU A 252 6.98 40.89 -8.67
N TYR A 253 6.20 41.76 -9.32
CA TYR A 253 6.64 42.57 -10.45
C TYR A 253 7.92 43.36 -10.14
N GLN A 254 7.93 44.15 -9.07
CA GLN A 254 9.11 44.94 -8.69
C GLN A 254 10.34 44.04 -8.40
N LYS A 255 10.11 42.85 -7.85
CA LYS A 255 11.20 41.90 -7.58
C LYS A 255 11.74 41.29 -8.88
N ILE A 256 10.90 41.08 -9.89
CA ILE A 256 11.30 40.65 -11.23
C ILE A 256 12.15 41.73 -11.89
N GLU A 257 11.68 42.98 -11.86
CA GLU A 257 12.37 44.16 -12.40
C GLU A 257 13.79 44.29 -11.85
N HIS A 258 13.97 44.05 -10.54
CA HIS A 258 15.27 44.11 -9.86
C HIS A 258 16.05 42.79 -9.85
N GLY A 259 15.61 41.77 -10.59
CA GLY A 259 16.36 40.51 -10.74
C GLY A 259 16.48 39.70 -9.45
N LEU A 260 15.53 39.84 -8.52
CA LEU A 260 15.57 39.26 -7.18
C LEU A 260 15.19 37.76 -7.13
N PHE A 261 15.72 36.98 -8.09
CA PHE A 261 15.50 35.55 -8.15
C PHE A 261 16.14 34.86 -6.93
N VAL A 262 15.35 34.04 -6.23
CA VAL A 262 15.72 33.52 -4.90
C VAL A 262 16.98 32.65 -4.86
N HIS A 263 17.33 32.03 -6.00
CA HIS A 263 18.48 31.13 -6.12
C HIS A 263 19.69 31.79 -6.77
N ASN A 264 19.60 33.07 -7.14
CA ASN A 264 20.78 33.81 -7.59
C ASN A 264 21.74 34.01 -6.40
N LEU A 265 22.92 33.38 -6.47
CA LEU A 265 23.94 33.42 -5.42
C LEU A 265 24.41 34.87 -5.11
N GLN A 266 24.39 35.75 -6.10
CA GLN A 266 24.75 37.16 -5.93
C GLN A 266 23.67 37.95 -5.17
N ILE A 267 22.41 37.56 -5.31
CA ILE A 267 21.27 38.22 -4.65
C ILE A 267 20.98 37.62 -3.27
N ARG A 268 21.31 36.34 -3.04
CA ARG A 268 20.99 35.62 -1.80
C ARG A 268 21.32 36.39 -0.51
N PRO A 269 22.46 37.09 -0.37
CA PRO A 269 22.77 37.90 0.83
C PRO A 269 21.79 39.06 1.09
N GLN A 270 21.18 39.58 0.03
CA GLN A 270 20.19 40.67 0.04
C GLN A 270 18.77 40.19 0.39
N LEU A 271 18.55 38.88 0.54
CA LEU A 271 17.26 38.33 0.97
C LEU A 271 17.22 38.15 2.49
N SER A 272 16.16 38.65 3.13
CA SER A 272 15.93 38.53 4.58
C SER A 272 15.25 37.22 4.95
N ALA A 273 14.29 36.76 4.14
CA ALA A 273 13.59 35.50 4.35
C ALA A 273 13.26 34.83 3.01
N VAL A 274 13.67 33.57 2.84
CA VAL A 274 13.31 32.73 1.70
C VAL A 274 12.42 31.60 2.22
N PRO A 275 11.16 31.49 1.75
CA PRO A 275 10.25 30.43 2.17
C PRO A 275 10.81 29.02 1.94
N GLU A 276 10.57 28.11 2.90
CA GLU A 276 11.05 26.71 2.87
C GLU A 276 10.70 25.95 1.58
N ARG A 277 9.60 26.32 0.91
CA ARG A 277 9.19 25.69 -0.36
C ARG A 277 10.25 25.79 -1.45
N HIS A 278 11.10 26.82 -1.41
CA HIS A 278 12.22 26.96 -2.34
C HIS A 278 13.29 25.88 -2.17
N GLU A 279 13.36 25.18 -1.03
CA GLU A 279 14.29 24.05 -0.83
C GLU A 279 14.03 22.89 -1.79
N ARG A 280 12.79 22.76 -2.30
CA ARG A 280 12.45 21.77 -3.33
C ARG A 280 13.24 21.97 -4.63
N TYR A 281 13.73 23.18 -4.89
CA TYR A 281 14.60 23.47 -6.03
C TYR A 281 15.83 22.54 -6.06
N GLN A 282 16.43 22.26 -4.90
CA GLN A 282 17.62 21.41 -4.79
C GLN A 282 17.33 19.94 -5.15
N LYS A 283 16.05 19.52 -5.09
CA LYS A 283 15.61 18.17 -5.47
C LYS A 283 15.33 18.05 -6.96
N LEU A 284 15.28 19.16 -7.69
CA LEU A 284 15.07 19.12 -9.14
C LEU A 284 16.31 18.55 -9.84
N PRO A 285 16.17 17.88 -10.99
CA PRO A 285 17.31 17.49 -11.81
C PRO A 285 18.19 18.69 -12.15
N VAL A 286 19.52 18.51 -12.11
CA VAL A 286 20.51 19.57 -12.38
C VAL A 286 20.25 20.27 -13.71
N SER A 287 19.89 19.52 -14.75
CA SER A 287 19.57 20.09 -16.06
C SER A 287 18.37 21.04 -16.02
N ILE A 288 17.39 20.81 -15.14
CA ILE A 288 16.22 21.70 -14.96
C ILE A 288 16.62 22.95 -14.16
N GLN A 289 17.46 22.80 -13.13
CA GLN A 289 18.01 23.94 -12.38
C GLN A 289 18.78 24.90 -13.31
N GLN A 290 19.63 24.35 -14.18
CA GLN A 290 20.39 25.12 -15.16
C GLN A 290 19.49 25.93 -16.11
N LEU A 291 18.35 25.39 -16.54
CA LEU A 291 17.39 26.15 -17.37
C LEU A 291 16.78 27.31 -16.60
N PHE A 292 16.43 27.13 -15.31
CA PHE A 292 15.92 28.22 -14.47
C PHE A 292 16.97 29.30 -14.22
N GLU A 293 18.19 28.91 -13.85
CA GLU A 293 19.30 29.85 -13.65
C GLU A 293 19.59 30.66 -14.91
N ARG A 294 19.68 30.00 -16.07
CA ARG A 294 19.89 30.71 -17.34
C ARG A 294 18.73 31.64 -17.67
N CYS A 295 17.49 31.24 -17.40
CA CYS A 295 16.32 32.10 -17.63
C CYS A 295 16.31 33.35 -16.75
N PHE A 296 16.53 33.19 -15.44
CA PHE A 296 16.29 34.24 -14.45
C PHE A 296 17.54 35.04 -14.07
N ILE A 297 18.74 34.58 -14.44
CA ILE A 297 20.02 35.27 -14.16
C ILE A 297 20.60 35.83 -15.45
N GLU A 298 21.01 34.98 -16.39
CA GLU A 298 21.57 35.46 -17.66
C GLU A 298 20.48 36.14 -18.51
N GLY A 299 19.33 35.48 -18.62
CA GLY A 299 18.16 35.94 -19.34
C GLY A 299 17.52 37.20 -18.78
N HIS A 300 17.86 37.61 -17.55
CA HIS A 300 17.41 38.88 -16.98
C HIS A 300 18.03 40.08 -17.72
N HIS A 301 19.29 39.97 -18.14
CA HIS A 301 19.99 41.02 -18.89
C HIS A 301 20.05 40.75 -20.40
N LYS A 302 19.97 39.48 -20.81
CA LYS A 302 20.04 39.06 -22.22
C LYS A 302 18.78 38.25 -22.57
N PRO A 303 17.68 38.87 -23.03
CA PRO A 303 16.40 38.17 -23.22
C PRO A 303 16.49 36.84 -23.99
N TYR A 304 17.31 36.78 -25.05
CA TYR A 304 17.47 35.58 -25.86
C TYR A 304 18.29 34.45 -25.22
N ALA A 305 19.02 34.70 -24.13
CA ALA A 305 19.67 33.65 -23.34
C ALA A 305 18.65 32.79 -22.57
N ARG A 306 17.41 33.29 -22.40
CA ARG A 306 16.32 32.51 -21.81
C ARG A 306 16.10 31.24 -22.63
N PRO A 307 16.01 30.05 -21.99
CA PRO A 307 15.77 28.81 -22.71
C PRO A 307 14.48 28.86 -23.53
N SER A 308 14.57 28.42 -24.80
CA SER A 308 13.36 28.25 -25.63
C SER A 308 12.53 27.06 -25.18
N ALA A 309 11.29 27.01 -25.65
CA ALA A 309 10.42 25.85 -25.51
C ALA A 309 11.05 24.56 -26.07
N GLU A 310 11.79 24.65 -27.19
CA GLU A 310 12.56 23.53 -27.76
C GLU A 310 13.58 22.96 -26.77
N GLU A 311 14.31 23.82 -26.05
CA GLU A 311 15.29 23.38 -25.06
C GLU A 311 14.64 22.73 -23.84
N TRP A 312 13.51 23.30 -23.38
CA TRP A 312 12.70 22.68 -22.33
C TRP A 312 12.20 21.30 -22.74
N VAL A 313 11.66 21.15 -23.95
CA VAL A 313 11.23 19.86 -24.52
C VAL A 313 12.39 18.85 -24.55
N ARG A 314 13.57 19.27 -25.01
CA ARG A 314 14.77 18.44 -25.07
C ARG A 314 15.15 17.85 -23.71
N VAL A 315 15.06 18.65 -22.65
CA VAL A 315 15.38 18.18 -21.28
C VAL A 315 14.22 17.37 -20.69
N LEU A 316 12.99 17.85 -20.85
CA LEU A 316 11.80 17.29 -20.20
C LEU A 316 11.30 15.99 -20.83
N ARG A 317 11.61 15.70 -22.11
CA ARG A 317 11.19 14.47 -22.80
C ARG A 317 11.58 13.19 -22.05
N THR A 318 12.70 13.23 -21.31
CA THR A 318 13.20 12.09 -20.53
C THR A 318 12.27 11.71 -19.37
N TYR A 319 11.39 12.63 -18.97
CA TYR A 319 10.38 12.46 -17.91
C TYR A 319 8.97 12.18 -18.43
N ASN A 320 8.76 12.17 -19.76
CA ASN A 320 7.46 11.89 -20.37
C ASN A 320 6.91 10.53 -19.89
N LEU A 321 5.67 10.52 -19.38
CA LEU A 321 5.02 9.36 -18.78
C LEU A 321 4.54 8.32 -19.79
N ASP A 322 4.21 8.70 -21.01
CA ASP A 322 3.80 7.77 -22.08
C ASP A 322 4.96 6.83 -22.49
N ARG A 323 6.18 7.20 -22.08
CA ARG A 323 7.41 6.44 -22.29
C ARG A 323 7.83 5.64 -21.05
N ASN A 324 6.93 5.44 -20.07
CA ASN A 324 7.21 4.71 -18.83
C ASN A 324 6.21 3.56 -18.61
N LEU A 325 6.72 2.42 -18.12
CA LEU A 325 5.88 1.35 -17.60
C LEU A 325 5.55 1.65 -16.13
N SER A 326 4.31 2.01 -15.82
CA SER A 326 3.90 2.30 -14.46
C SER A 326 3.61 1.03 -13.66
N ASP A 327 3.92 1.02 -12.36
CA ASP A 327 3.66 -0.14 -11.50
C ASP A 327 2.16 -0.46 -11.39
N HIS A 328 1.30 0.53 -11.60
CA HIS A 328 -0.15 0.30 -11.64
C HIS A 328 -0.55 -0.56 -12.86
N GLN A 329 0.05 -0.33 -14.03
CA GLN A 329 -0.26 -1.06 -15.26
C GLN A 329 0.06 -2.56 -15.17
N ILE A 330 0.97 -2.94 -14.26
CA ILE A 330 1.44 -4.32 -14.07
C ILE A 330 1.18 -4.82 -12.64
N LYS A 331 0.22 -4.22 -11.95
CA LYS A 331 -0.12 -4.59 -10.57
C LYS A 331 -0.73 -6.00 -10.54
N ILE A 332 -0.22 -6.84 -9.65
CA ILE A 332 -0.71 -8.19 -9.43
C ILE A 332 -1.61 -8.17 -8.17
N PRO A 333 -2.83 -8.72 -8.20
CA PRO A 333 -3.68 -8.83 -7.03
C PRO A 333 -3.13 -9.86 -6.03
N SER A 334 -3.62 -9.82 -4.79
CA SER A 334 -3.40 -10.91 -3.85
C SER A 334 -4.04 -12.20 -4.36
N ILE A 335 -3.34 -13.32 -4.23
CA ILE A 335 -3.86 -14.64 -4.60
C ILE A 335 -4.47 -15.34 -3.37
N ALA A 336 -5.53 -16.12 -3.59
CA ALA A 336 -6.14 -16.93 -2.52
C ALA A 336 -5.12 -17.88 -1.85
N LEU A 337 -5.35 -18.23 -0.58
CA LEU A 337 -4.53 -19.17 0.21
C LEU A 337 -3.05 -18.73 0.36
N GLN A 338 -2.72 -17.46 0.12
CA GLN A 338 -1.35 -16.94 0.25
C GLN A 338 -0.80 -17.07 1.69
N GLN A 339 -1.66 -16.94 2.69
CA GLN A 339 -1.31 -17.03 4.12
C GLN A 339 -0.99 -18.47 4.58
N ILE A 340 -1.37 -19.49 3.80
CA ILE A 340 -1.11 -20.88 4.17
C ILE A 340 0.36 -21.20 3.88
N PRO A 341 1.12 -21.73 4.87
CA PRO A 341 2.52 -22.08 4.69
C PRO A 341 2.72 -23.06 3.52
N ALA A 342 3.71 -22.82 2.67
CA ALA A 342 4.05 -23.73 1.58
C ALA A 342 4.54 -25.11 2.06
N HIS A 343 5.04 -25.19 3.30
CA HIS A 343 5.54 -26.41 3.94
C HIS A 343 4.48 -27.11 4.82
N LEU A 344 3.20 -26.75 4.70
CA LEU A 344 2.13 -27.44 5.43
C LEU A 344 2.15 -28.93 5.05
N ASN A 345 2.48 -29.78 6.03
CA ASN A 345 2.48 -31.22 5.82
C ASN A 345 1.06 -31.77 5.95
N LEU A 346 0.33 -31.78 4.84
CA LEU A 346 -1.03 -32.36 4.80
C LEU A 346 -1.05 -33.85 5.14
N ASN A 347 0.06 -34.58 4.95
CA ASN A 347 0.11 -35.97 5.40
C ASN A 347 0.01 -36.04 6.92
N GLN A 348 0.74 -35.20 7.65
CA GLN A 348 0.66 -35.15 9.11
C GLN A 348 -0.69 -34.60 9.61
N LEU A 349 -1.21 -33.56 8.97
CA LEU A 349 -2.46 -32.92 9.37
C LEU A 349 -3.69 -33.83 9.18
N PHE A 350 -3.65 -34.69 8.15
CA PHE A 350 -4.72 -35.64 7.85
C PHE A 350 -4.45 -37.06 8.33
N ILE A 351 -3.38 -37.29 9.12
CA ILE A 351 -3.26 -38.55 9.86
C ILE A 351 -4.41 -38.57 10.87
N VAL A 352 -5.34 -39.50 10.71
CA VAL A 352 -6.16 -39.94 11.84
C VAL A 352 -5.18 -40.67 12.74
N PRO A 353 -4.88 -40.15 13.94
CA PRO A 353 -4.05 -40.89 14.87
C PRO A 353 -4.73 -42.24 15.03
N THR A 354 -4.01 -43.33 14.75
CA THR A 354 -4.36 -44.62 15.32
C THR A 354 -4.18 -44.48 16.82
N THR A 355 -5.15 -43.80 17.44
CA THR A 355 -5.57 -44.12 18.79
C THR A 355 -5.72 -45.62 18.81
N ARG A 356 -5.38 -46.25 19.93
CA ARG A 356 -5.66 -47.67 20.16
C ARG A 356 -7.18 -47.90 20.06
N SER A 357 -7.70 -48.00 18.85
CA SER A 357 -9.10 -48.19 18.55
C SER A 357 -9.32 -49.68 18.39
N LEU A 358 -10.05 -50.25 19.37
CA LEU A 358 -10.93 -51.39 19.18
C LEU A 358 -10.27 -52.74 18.78
N SER A 359 -9.42 -53.29 19.66
CA SER A 359 -9.34 -54.76 19.89
C SER A 359 -8.54 -55.11 21.16
N PRO A 360 -8.79 -56.27 21.78
CA PRO A 360 -8.90 -56.42 23.23
C PRO A 360 -7.54 -56.59 23.91
N ALA A 361 -6.94 -55.51 24.44
CA ALA A 361 -5.85 -55.66 25.41
C ALA A 361 -5.55 -54.38 26.19
N PRO A 362 -5.52 -54.46 27.53
CA PRO A 362 -6.56 -55.02 28.38
C PRO A 362 -7.55 -53.91 28.73
N LYS A 363 -8.73 -54.31 29.14
CA LYS A 363 -9.82 -53.46 29.62
C LYS A 363 -9.47 -52.66 30.89
N ILE A 364 -8.21 -52.30 31.19
CA ILE A 364 -7.68 -52.45 32.56
C ILE A 364 -8.31 -53.72 33.11
N GLU A 365 -7.84 -54.89 32.69
CA GLU A 365 -8.21 -56.10 33.40
C GLU A 365 -7.66 -55.98 34.82
N VAL A 366 -8.39 -55.27 35.69
CA VAL A 366 -8.58 -55.66 37.05
C VAL A 366 -9.05 -57.11 36.92
N LYS A 367 -8.10 -58.05 36.97
CA LYS A 367 -8.39 -59.48 37.03
C LYS A 367 -9.40 -59.65 38.15
N LYS A 368 -10.67 -59.76 37.76
CA LYS A 368 -11.89 -59.56 38.56
C LYS A 368 -12.04 -58.16 39.17
N PRO A 369 -13.00 -57.32 38.74
CA PRO A 369 -13.58 -56.35 39.68
C PRO A 369 -14.08 -57.16 40.88
N ILE A 370 -13.74 -56.76 42.10
CA ILE A 370 -14.28 -57.40 43.30
C ILE A 370 -15.80 -57.34 43.15
N GLU A 371 -16.44 -58.50 43.01
CA GLU A 371 -17.88 -58.55 42.77
C GLU A 371 -18.58 -57.79 43.90
N THR A 372 -19.64 -57.06 43.60
CA THR A 372 -20.45 -56.35 44.61
C THR A 372 -20.90 -57.30 45.73
N LYS A 373 -21.00 -58.60 45.43
CA LYS A 373 -21.24 -59.70 46.38
C LYS A 373 -20.05 -60.04 47.30
N GLU A 374 -18.82 -60.02 46.81
CA GLU A 374 -17.61 -60.16 47.63
C GLU A 374 -17.45 -58.94 48.57
N LEU A 375 -17.88 -57.75 48.12
CA LEU A 375 -17.95 -56.52 48.93
C LEU A 375 -19.03 -56.58 50.03
N GLN A 376 -20.21 -57.15 49.75
CA GLN A 376 -21.27 -57.35 50.73
C GLN A 376 -20.88 -58.38 51.80
N GLN A 377 -20.17 -59.45 51.42
CA GLN A 377 -19.68 -60.46 52.37
C GLN A 377 -18.64 -59.91 53.36
N ALA A 378 -17.79 -58.98 52.94
CA ALA A 378 -16.86 -58.29 53.86
C ALA A 378 -17.61 -57.38 54.87
N THR A 379 -18.76 -56.84 54.47
CA THR A 379 -19.59 -55.95 55.29
C THR A 379 -20.46 -56.73 56.30
N MET A 380 -20.87 -57.97 55.98
CA MET A 380 -21.71 -58.82 56.84
C MET A 380 -20.99 -59.44 58.06
N LEU A 381 -19.66 -59.37 58.16
CA LEU A 381 -18.87 -59.82 59.33
C LEU A 381 -18.97 -58.87 60.55
N ALA A 382 -20.07 -58.13 60.68
CA ALA A 382 -20.20 -56.97 61.56
C ALA A 382 -21.43 -56.99 62.47
N THR A 383 -21.72 -58.09 63.17
CA THR A 383 -22.61 -58.05 64.34
C THR A 383 -21.82 -57.85 65.65
N SER A 384 -22.33 -56.92 66.46
CA SER A 384 -21.69 -56.00 67.42
C SER A 384 -21.44 -56.50 68.85
N GLN A 385 -20.65 -55.73 69.62
CA GLN A 385 -21.05 -55.24 70.96
C GLN A 385 -20.64 -53.78 71.21
N ASP A 386 -21.49 -53.04 71.93
CA ASP A 386 -21.48 -51.58 72.21
C ASP A 386 -20.34 -51.15 73.18
N PRO A 387 -19.58 -50.08 72.87
CA PRO A 387 -18.51 -49.57 73.73
C PRO A 387 -18.94 -49.22 75.17
N LYS A 388 -20.21 -48.88 75.44
CA LYS A 388 -20.71 -48.64 76.81
C LYS A 388 -20.71 -49.91 77.68
N LYS A 389 -20.88 -51.10 77.08
CA LYS A 389 -20.75 -52.39 77.79
C LYS A 389 -19.31 -52.70 78.22
N VAL A 390 -18.31 -52.12 77.56
CA VAL A 390 -16.89 -52.40 77.84
C VAL A 390 -16.39 -51.70 79.12
N GLN A 391 -16.98 -50.55 79.48
CA GLN A 391 -16.64 -49.82 80.70
C GLN A 391 -17.28 -50.48 81.95
N SER A 392 -18.52 -50.96 81.83
CA SER A 392 -19.15 -51.79 82.89
C SER A 392 -18.40 -53.11 83.11
N GLN A 393 -17.81 -53.67 82.04
CA GLN A 393 -16.98 -54.87 82.13
C GLN A 393 -15.68 -54.63 82.94
N ARG A 394 -15.07 -53.44 82.88
CA ARG A 394 -13.85 -53.12 83.65
C ARG A 394 -14.10 -53.12 85.16
N PHE A 395 -15.22 -52.56 85.59
CA PHE A 395 -15.62 -52.55 87.00
C PHE A 395 -15.98 -53.96 87.50
N PHE A 396 -16.72 -54.71 86.68
CA PHE A 396 -17.09 -56.10 86.99
C PHE A 396 -15.85 -57.00 87.13
N ASN A 397 -14.84 -56.79 86.29
CA ASN A 397 -13.59 -57.57 86.33
C ASN A 397 -12.75 -57.29 87.58
N PHE A 398 -12.81 -56.07 88.14
CA PHE A 398 -12.14 -55.72 89.39
C PHE A 398 -12.82 -56.39 90.59
N ILE A 399 -14.16 -56.39 90.63
CA ILE A 399 -14.95 -57.09 91.65
C ILE A 399 -14.63 -58.60 91.65
N ILE A 400 -14.58 -59.22 90.47
CA ILE A 400 -14.28 -60.66 90.34
C ILE A 400 -12.85 -60.98 90.79
N LEU A 401 -11.87 -60.14 90.51
CA LEU A 401 -10.50 -60.34 90.99
C LEU A 401 -10.44 -60.36 92.52
N LEU A 402 -11.14 -59.42 93.15
CA LEU A 402 -11.22 -59.32 94.60
C LEU A 402 -11.94 -60.55 95.19
N LEU A 403 -13.00 -61.02 94.52
CA LEU A 403 -13.71 -62.25 94.87
C LEU A 403 -12.81 -63.49 94.77
N ILE A 404 -12.01 -63.62 93.71
CA ILE A 404 -11.08 -64.75 93.53
C ILE A 404 -10.02 -64.76 94.63
N ILE A 405 -9.50 -63.59 95.05
CA ILE A 405 -8.53 -63.48 96.14
C ILE A 405 -9.17 -63.88 97.48
N VAL A 406 -10.40 -63.41 97.75
CA VAL A 406 -11.13 -63.75 98.98
C VAL A 406 -11.46 -65.24 99.03
N ILE A 407 -11.94 -65.82 97.93
CA ILE A 407 -12.24 -67.25 97.81
C ILE A 407 -10.95 -68.08 97.97
N ALA A 408 -9.84 -67.66 97.36
CA ALA A 408 -8.56 -68.35 97.50
C ALA A 408 -8.03 -68.30 98.95
N ALA A 409 -8.18 -67.17 99.65
CA ALA A 409 -7.80 -67.03 101.05
C ALA A 409 -8.67 -67.91 101.98
N ALA A 410 -9.99 -67.94 101.75
CA ALA A 410 -10.91 -68.78 102.50
C ALA A 410 -10.64 -70.28 102.29
N LEU A 411 -10.38 -70.70 101.03
CA LEU A 411 -10.03 -72.08 100.71
C LEU A 411 -8.69 -72.49 101.34
N SER A 412 -7.76 -71.57 101.55
CA SER A 412 -6.45 -71.86 102.14
C SER A 412 -6.49 -72.18 103.65
N LEU A 413 -7.64 -72.00 104.32
CA LEU A 413 -7.89 -72.47 105.69
C LEU A 413 -8.38 -73.92 105.74
N MET A 414 -8.93 -74.44 104.63
CA MET A 414 -9.56 -75.77 104.57
C MET A 414 -8.77 -76.76 103.70
N LEU A 415 -7.84 -76.27 102.87
CA LEU A 415 -7.05 -77.08 101.94
C LEU A 415 -5.56 -76.69 102.00
N PRO A 416 -4.64 -77.62 101.67
CA PRO A 416 -3.21 -77.30 101.57
C PRO A 416 -2.96 -76.14 100.60
N SER A 417 -2.14 -75.17 101.03
CA SER A 417 -1.93 -73.87 100.36
C SER A 417 -1.47 -73.97 98.90
N SER A 418 -0.81 -75.06 98.52
CA SER A 418 -0.34 -75.30 97.15
C SER A 418 -1.47 -75.44 96.13
N ILE A 419 -2.63 -75.99 96.52
CA ILE A 419 -3.75 -76.23 95.59
C ILE A 419 -4.57 -74.95 95.40
N ALA A 420 -4.78 -74.18 96.47
CA ALA A 420 -5.55 -72.93 96.42
C ALA A 420 -4.89 -71.87 95.50
N ILE A 421 -3.56 -71.79 95.51
CA ILE A 421 -2.80 -70.83 94.69
C ILE A 421 -2.91 -71.17 93.19
N VAL A 422 -2.84 -72.45 92.82
CA VAL A 422 -2.95 -72.88 91.41
C VAL A 422 -4.32 -72.57 90.84
N ILE A 423 -5.39 -72.82 91.61
CA ILE A 423 -6.76 -72.50 91.19
C ILE A 423 -6.94 -70.98 91.01
N GLY A 424 -6.37 -70.17 91.92
CA GLY A 424 -6.39 -68.71 91.82
C GLY A 424 -5.69 -68.17 90.57
N ILE A 425 -4.49 -68.68 90.26
CA ILE A 425 -3.70 -68.25 89.08
C ILE A 425 -4.39 -68.66 87.78
N CYS A 426 -4.88 -69.90 87.67
CA CYS A 426 -5.58 -70.38 86.48
C CYS A 426 -6.87 -69.58 86.22
N SER A 427 -7.61 -69.24 87.28
CA SER A 427 -8.84 -68.44 87.17
C SER A 427 -8.54 -67.00 86.74
N TYR A 428 -7.48 -66.39 87.28
CA TYR A 428 -7.04 -65.05 86.90
C TYR A 428 -6.58 -64.97 85.43
N LEU A 429 -5.74 -65.93 85.00
CA LEU A 429 -5.24 -66.00 83.63
C LEU A 429 -6.37 -66.27 82.61
N GLY A 430 -7.29 -67.18 82.94
CA GLY A 430 -8.45 -67.49 82.09
C GLY A 430 -9.40 -66.29 81.89
N PHE A 431 -9.55 -65.45 82.91
CA PHE A 431 -10.44 -64.30 82.81
C PHE A 431 -9.80 -63.09 82.10
N ASN A 432 -8.50 -62.85 82.31
CA ASN A 432 -7.75 -61.83 81.55
C ASN A 432 -7.70 -62.16 80.04
N TYR A 433 -7.65 -63.46 79.69
CA TYR A 433 -7.75 -63.96 78.31
C TYR A 433 -9.05 -63.51 77.62
N LEU A 434 -10.19 -63.63 78.30
CA LEU A 434 -11.49 -63.23 77.75
C LEU A 434 -11.61 -61.71 77.57
N SER A 435 -11.06 -60.92 78.51
CA SER A 435 -11.20 -59.45 78.45
C SER A 435 -10.27 -58.78 77.41
N TYR A 436 -9.09 -59.33 77.11
CA TYR A 436 -8.18 -58.74 76.11
C TYR A 436 -8.67 -58.98 74.67
N ARG A 437 -9.28 -60.13 74.38
CA ARG A 437 -9.84 -60.48 73.06
C ARG A 437 -10.89 -59.46 72.58
N SER A 438 -11.67 -58.89 73.49
CA SER A 438 -12.72 -57.90 73.16
C SER A 438 -12.17 -56.48 72.88
N ARG A 439 -11.10 -56.04 73.57
CA ARG A 439 -10.61 -54.65 73.53
C ARG A 439 -9.81 -54.31 72.28
N LYS A 440 -8.92 -55.19 71.81
CA LYS A 440 -8.02 -54.91 70.66
C LYS A 440 -8.73 -55.01 69.29
N TYR A 441 -9.88 -55.69 69.24
CA TYR A 441 -10.67 -55.88 68.01
C TYR A 441 -11.55 -54.67 67.65
N ALA A 442 -11.97 -53.85 68.63
CA ALA A 442 -12.93 -52.76 68.40
C ALA A 442 -12.26 -51.45 67.92
N GLU A 443 -11.21 -50.96 68.60
CA GLU A 443 -10.57 -49.66 68.29
C GLU A 443 -9.83 -49.62 66.93
N LYS A 444 -9.35 -50.75 66.40
CA LYS A 444 -8.58 -50.82 65.15
C LYS A 444 -9.42 -51.09 63.89
N LYS A 445 -10.70 -51.45 64.04
CA LYS A 445 -11.62 -51.75 62.92
C LYS A 445 -12.10 -50.47 62.22
N ASP A 446 -12.35 -49.40 62.98
CA ASP A 446 -12.80 -48.11 62.43
C ASP A 446 -11.70 -47.40 61.61
N THR A 447 -10.43 -47.57 61.98
CA THR A 447 -9.28 -46.99 61.27
C THR A 447 -9.07 -47.63 59.90
N ILE A 448 -9.13 -48.96 59.82
CA ILE A 448 -8.96 -49.70 58.55
C ILE A 448 -10.13 -49.42 57.61
N LYS A 449 -11.37 -49.36 58.12
CA LYS A 449 -12.56 -49.03 57.32
C LYS A 449 -12.48 -47.62 56.72
N SER A 450 -12.03 -46.64 57.49
CA SER A 450 -11.85 -45.25 57.03
C SER A 450 -10.78 -45.13 55.93
N ILE A 451 -9.64 -45.82 56.09
CA ILE A 451 -8.54 -45.82 55.10
C ILE A 451 -8.99 -46.49 53.79
N LEU A 452 -9.68 -47.63 53.87
CA LEU A 452 -10.15 -48.37 52.69
C LEU A 452 -11.19 -47.57 51.90
N ASN A 453 -12.11 -46.89 52.60
CA ASN A 453 -13.11 -46.02 51.94
C ASN A 453 -12.46 -44.83 51.23
N LYS A 454 -11.46 -44.17 51.84
CA LYS A 454 -10.73 -43.06 51.19
C LYS A 454 -9.94 -43.52 49.98
N GLN A 455 -9.28 -44.69 50.05
CA GLN A 455 -8.58 -45.27 48.90
C GLN A 455 -9.55 -45.66 47.77
N MET A 456 -10.73 -46.19 48.11
CA MET A 456 -11.77 -46.53 47.14
C MET A 456 -12.34 -45.28 46.44
N GLN A 457 -12.58 -44.21 47.19
CA GLN A 457 -13.07 -42.95 46.63
C GLN A 457 -12.05 -42.35 45.64
N TYR A 458 -10.78 -42.28 46.04
CA TYR A 458 -9.71 -41.79 45.16
C TYR A 458 -9.55 -42.66 43.90
N PHE A 459 -9.69 -43.99 44.02
CA PHE A 459 -9.66 -44.89 42.87
C PHE A 459 -10.83 -44.65 41.90
N ASN A 460 -12.04 -44.46 42.43
CA ASN A 460 -13.21 -44.13 41.61
C ASN A 460 -13.06 -42.76 40.92
N ASP A 461 -12.50 -41.76 41.61
CA ASP A 461 -12.24 -40.43 41.02
C ASP A 461 -11.24 -40.52 39.84
N LEU A 462 -10.20 -41.35 39.97
CA LEU A 462 -9.25 -41.61 38.88
C LEU A 462 -9.91 -42.32 37.69
N ILE A 463 -10.77 -43.31 37.93
CA ILE A 463 -11.53 -44.00 36.87
C ILE A 463 -12.46 -43.02 36.15
N GLN A 464 -13.24 -42.23 36.89
CA GLN A 464 -14.14 -41.25 36.28
C GLN A 464 -13.39 -40.20 35.44
N THR A 465 -12.18 -39.81 35.88
CA THR A 465 -11.32 -38.90 35.11
C THR A 465 -10.82 -39.56 33.83
N ALA A 466 -10.39 -40.83 33.90
CA ALA A 466 -9.97 -41.60 32.72
C ALA A 466 -11.12 -41.80 31.71
N GLU A 467 -12.32 -42.20 32.18
CA GLU A 467 -13.52 -42.35 31.35
C GLU A 467 -13.91 -41.02 30.66
N LYS A 468 -13.77 -39.90 31.37
CA LYS A 468 -14.01 -38.56 30.81
C LYS A 468 -13.02 -38.23 29.69
N TYR A 469 -11.74 -38.56 29.86
CA TYR A 469 -10.73 -38.36 28.82
C TYR A 469 -10.97 -39.27 27.61
N GLU A 470 -11.25 -40.56 27.82
CA GLU A 470 -11.58 -41.50 26.73
C GLU A 470 -12.80 -41.03 25.92
N LYS A 471 -13.87 -40.59 26.59
CA LYS A 471 -15.05 -40.02 25.92
C LYS A 471 -14.72 -38.77 25.11
N SER A 472 -13.84 -37.91 25.65
CA SER A 472 -13.40 -36.69 24.95
C SER A 472 -12.53 -37.03 23.72
N ILE A 473 -11.63 -38.01 23.84
CA ILE A 473 -10.82 -38.53 22.72
C ILE A 473 -11.73 -39.07 21.61
N ALA A 474 -12.74 -39.89 21.96
CA ALA A 474 -13.71 -40.41 20.99
C ALA A 474 -14.46 -39.28 20.27
N GLY A 475 -14.87 -38.24 21.00
CA GLY A 475 -15.52 -37.06 20.40
C GLY A 475 -14.60 -36.28 19.46
N TYR A 476 -13.33 -36.11 19.80
CA TYR A 476 -12.35 -35.46 18.91
C TYR A 476 -12.03 -36.30 17.67
N LEU A 477 -11.96 -37.63 17.79
CA LEU A 477 -11.80 -38.53 16.65
C LEU A 477 -12.98 -38.45 15.67
N GLU A 478 -14.20 -38.46 16.18
CA GLU A 478 -15.40 -38.28 15.37
C GLU A 478 -15.39 -36.91 14.67
N LYS A 479 -15.03 -35.85 15.40
CA LYS A 479 -14.89 -34.50 14.84
C LYS A 479 -13.84 -34.46 13.71
N ILE A 480 -12.65 -35.02 13.92
CA ILE A 480 -11.59 -35.09 12.90
C ILE A 480 -12.07 -35.85 11.67
N THR A 481 -12.73 -36.99 11.86
CA THR A 481 -13.24 -37.83 10.77
C THR A 481 -14.29 -37.09 9.95
N ASN A 482 -15.20 -36.37 10.60
CA ASN A 482 -16.23 -35.55 9.94
C ASN A 482 -15.61 -34.39 9.15
N ILE A 483 -14.61 -33.69 9.71
CA ILE A 483 -13.89 -32.61 9.02
C ILE A 483 -13.19 -33.16 7.76
N GLN A 484 -12.52 -34.32 7.88
CA GLN A 484 -11.83 -34.96 6.76
C GLN A 484 -12.77 -35.46 5.66
N ALA A 485 -13.98 -35.92 6.02
CA ALA A 485 -14.99 -36.35 5.06
C ALA A 485 -15.58 -35.17 4.26
N GLN A 486 -15.78 -34.02 4.92
CA GLN A 486 -16.32 -32.83 4.27
C GLN A 486 -15.31 -32.16 3.33
N ASN A 487 -14.02 -32.13 3.71
CA ASN A 487 -12.97 -31.51 2.92
C ASN A 487 -11.78 -32.48 2.75
N PRO A 488 -11.79 -33.30 1.68
CA PRO A 488 -10.76 -34.30 1.45
C PRO A 488 -9.38 -33.68 1.28
N LYS A 489 -8.37 -34.37 1.80
CA LYS A 489 -6.95 -34.01 1.66
C LYS A 489 -6.54 -33.74 0.21
N GLU A 490 -7.01 -34.57 -0.73
CA GLU A 490 -6.67 -34.46 -2.16
C GLU A 490 -7.14 -33.13 -2.76
N HIS A 491 -8.33 -32.67 -2.38
CA HIS A 491 -8.88 -31.40 -2.83
C HIS A 491 -8.04 -30.22 -2.35
N ILE A 492 -7.69 -30.20 -1.06
CA ILE A 492 -6.82 -29.16 -0.49
C ILE A 492 -5.44 -29.20 -1.13
N GLN A 493 -4.88 -30.40 -1.34
CA GLN A 493 -3.60 -30.57 -2.02
C GLN A 493 -3.64 -30.03 -3.46
N ASN A 494 -4.71 -30.28 -4.21
CA ASN A 494 -4.89 -29.74 -5.56
C ASN A 494 -4.98 -28.22 -5.57
N CYS A 495 -5.67 -27.62 -4.60
CA CYS A 495 -5.74 -26.17 -4.42
C CYS A 495 -4.35 -25.57 -4.11
N LEU A 496 -3.57 -26.21 -3.23
CA LEU A 496 -2.21 -25.79 -2.89
C LEU A 496 -1.22 -25.96 -4.06
N ASN A 497 -1.34 -27.05 -4.83
CA ASN A 497 -0.54 -27.29 -6.04
C ASN A 497 -0.82 -26.21 -7.10
N SER A 498 -2.09 -25.90 -7.33
CA SER A 498 -2.52 -24.84 -8.25
C SER A 498 -1.99 -23.48 -7.80
N ARG A 499 -2.07 -23.17 -6.50
CA ARG A 499 -1.46 -21.96 -5.92
C ARG A 499 0.04 -21.90 -6.18
N ALA A 500 0.77 -23.01 -5.96
CA ALA A 500 2.21 -23.08 -6.19
C ALA A 500 2.57 -22.84 -7.67
N LEU A 501 1.77 -23.36 -8.60
CA LEU A 501 1.92 -23.10 -10.03
C LEU A 501 1.74 -21.61 -10.37
N ILE A 502 0.67 -20.98 -9.86
CA ILE A 502 0.42 -19.54 -10.04
C ILE A 502 1.56 -18.71 -9.42
N GLN A 503 2.02 -19.06 -8.22
CA GLN A 503 3.14 -18.38 -7.58
C GLN A 503 4.43 -18.48 -8.40
N LYS A 504 4.70 -19.63 -9.03
CA LYS A 504 5.83 -19.79 -9.96
C LYS A 504 5.70 -18.87 -11.18
N LYS A 505 4.49 -18.74 -11.76
CA LYS A 505 4.21 -17.81 -12.86
C LYS A 505 4.40 -16.35 -12.44
N ILE A 506 3.91 -15.95 -11.26
CA ILE A 506 4.12 -14.61 -10.67
C ILE A 506 5.62 -14.31 -10.52
N ASN A 507 6.40 -15.26 -9.98
CA ASN A 507 7.84 -15.08 -9.80
C ASN A 507 8.57 -14.93 -11.14
N ALA A 508 8.21 -15.74 -12.14
CA ALA A 508 8.77 -15.64 -13.48
C ALA A 508 8.41 -14.30 -14.15
N PHE A 509 7.17 -13.85 -14.02
CA PHE A 509 6.71 -12.54 -14.49
C PHE A 509 7.49 -11.40 -13.83
N ASN A 510 7.64 -11.41 -12.50
CA ASN A 510 8.39 -10.37 -11.79
C ASN A 510 9.87 -10.31 -12.25
N ALA A 511 10.49 -11.47 -12.50
CA ALA A 511 11.84 -11.53 -13.06
C ALA A 511 11.91 -10.97 -14.49
N ALA A 512 10.93 -11.31 -15.34
CA ALA A 512 10.82 -10.79 -16.70
C ALA A 512 10.62 -9.27 -16.72
N ILE A 513 9.67 -8.75 -15.94
CA ILE A 513 9.42 -7.30 -15.79
C ILE A 513 10.67 -6.56 -15.31
N LYS A 514 11.40 -7.13 -14.34
CA LYS A 514 12.66 -6.53 -13.88
C LYS A 514 13.66 -6.39 -15.04
N LYS A 515 13.81 -7.42 -15.87
CA LYS A 515 14.67 -7.41 -17.06
C LYS A 515 14.20 -6.36 -18.09
N GLU A 516 12.91 -6.29 -18.38
CA GLU A 516 12.38 -5.32 -19.34
C GLU A 516 12.51 -3.88 -18.83
N LYS A 517 12.31 -3.61 -17.53
CA LYS A 517 12.59 -2.30 -16.92
C LYS A 517 14.06 -1.89 -17.06
N HIS A 518 15.00 -2.83 -16.93
CA HIS A 518 16.43 -2.55 -17.16
C HIS A 518 16.69 -2.18 -18.63
N LYS A 519 16.11 -2.90 -19.59
CA LYS A 519 16.22 -2.55 -21.01
C LYS A 519 15.62 -1.18 -21.32
N LEU A 520 14.44 -0.87 -20.77
CA LEU A 520 13.80 0.43 -20.93
C LEU A 520 14.71 1.56 -20.42
N LYS A 521 15.37 1.37 -19.28
CA LYS A 521 16.33 2.34 -18.75
C LYS A 521 17.54 2.51 -19.67
N ALA A 522 18.11 1.42 -20.18
CA ALA A 522 19.23 1.46 -21.11
C ALA A 522 18.87 2.18 -22.43
N LEU A 523 17.70 1.86 -22.98
CA LEU A 523 17.20 2.47 -24.22
C LEU A 523 17.00 3.99 -24.06
N LYS A 524 16.54 4.46 -22.90
CA LYS A 524 16.45 5.91 -22.61
C LYS A 524 17.81 6.60 -22.50
N GLN A 525 18.83 5.89 -22.02
CA GLN A 525 20.19 6.42 -21.96
C GLN A 525 20.80 6.50 -23.36
N GLU A 526 20.58 5.47 -24.19
CA GLU A 526 20.97 5.43 -25.60
C GLU A 526 20.30 6.55 -26.39
N GLU A 527 18.97 6.73 -26.23
CA GLU A 527 18.22 7.83 -26.84
C GLU A 527 18.86 9.18 -26.48
N LYS A 528 19.09 9.43 -25.19
CA LYS A 528 19.72 10.68 -24.74
C LYS A 528 21.09 10.92 -25.36
N ALA A 529 21.90 9.87 -25.52
CA ALA A 529 23.21 9.96 -26.15
C ALA A 529 23.10 10.31 -27.64
N HIS A 530 22.22 9.63 -28.39
CA HIS A 530 22.02 9.91 -29.82
C HIS A 530 21.51 11.33 -30.07
N TYR A 531 20.60 11.86 -29.24
CA TYR A 531 20.20 13.26 -29.33
C TYR A 531 21.38 14.20 -29.12
N ALA A 532 22.23 13.94 -28.11
CA ALA A 532 23.41 14.77 -27.85
C ALA A 532 24.42 14.72 -29.01
N GLU A 533 24.65 13.55 -29.60
CA GLU A 533 25.49 13.37 -30.79
C GLU A 533 24.94 14.13 -31.99
N LEU A 534 23.63 14.03 -32.24
CA LEU A 534 22.96 14.74 -33.33
C LEU A 534 23.11 16.26 -33.18
N TYR A 535 22.82 16.80 -31.99
CA TYR A 535 23.00 18.24 -31.74
C TYR A 535 24.46 18.68 -31.89
N SER A 536 25.40 17.87 -31.43
CA SER A 536 26.84 18.13 -31.60
C SER A 536 27.24 18.16 -33.08
N TYR A 537 26.76 17.19 -33.87
CA TYR A 537 26.98 17.14 -35.31
C TYR A 537 26.49 18.41 -36.02
N TYR A 538 25.26 18.85 -35.76
CA TYR A 538 24.73 20.07 -36.38
C TYR A 538 25.49 21.32 -35.93
N ASN A 539 25.90 21.41 -34.67
CA ASN A 539 26.74 22.53 -34.23
C ASN A 539 28.07 22.60 -34.99
N GLN A 540 28.73 21.47 -35.22
CA GLN A 540 29.94 21.39 -36.05
C GLN A 540 29.67 21.77 -37.51
N GLN A 541 28.54 21.33 -38.09
CA GLN A 541 28.15 21.70 -39.46
C GLN A 541 27.89 23.20 -39.59
N ILE A 542 27.27 23.82 -38.60
CA ILE A 542 27.05 25.27 -38.57
C ILE A 542 28.40 26.00 -38.55
N GLU A 543 29.30 25.64 -37.63
CA GLU A 543 30.63 26.25 -37.50
C GLU A 543 31.46 26.08 -38.79
N ALA A 544 31.34 24.96 -39.49
CA ALA A 544 32.07 24.71 -40.72
C ALA A 544 31.51 25.44 -41.96
N LYS A 545 30.21 25.74 -41.99
CA LYS A 545 29.51 26.25 -43.20
C LYS A 545 29.07 27.71 -43.13
N THR A 546 29.17 28.34 -41.96
CA THR A 546 28.65 29.69 -41.73
C THR A 546 29.64 30.55 -40.96
N THR A 547 29.51 31.87 -41.08
CA THR A 547 30.30 32.84 -40.31
C THR A 547 29.33 33.74 -39.57
N LEU A 548 28.89 33.27 -38.41
CA LEU A 548 27.86 33.94 -37.63
C LEU A 548 28.47 34.97 -36.66
N PRO A 549 27.77 36.09 -36.39
CA PRO A 549 28.15 37.00 -35.31
C PRO A 549 27.93 36.32 -33.95
N ASP A 550 28.55 36.86 -32.90
CA ASP A 550 28.28 36.40 -31.53
C ASP A 550 26.79 36.60 -31.18
N MET A 551 26.15 35.51 -30.74
CA MET A 551 24.71 35.43 -30.50
C MET A 551 24.41 34.43 -29.37
N PRO A 552 23.61 34.81 -28.36
CA PRO A 552 23.21 33.91 -27.27
C PRO A 552 22.09 32.97 -27.75
N ALA A 553 22.39 32.04 -28.66
CA ALA A 553 21.46 31.04 -29.18
C ALA A 553 22.01 29.63 -28.99
N GLN A 554 21.19 28.75 -28.41
CA GLN A 554 21.50 27.37 -28.07
C GLN A 554 20.97 26.38 -29.12
N THR A 555 19.92 26.75 -29.84
CA THR A 555 19.34 25.93 -30.91
C THR A 555 19.58 26.55 -32.29
N LEU A 556 19.58 25.71 -33.33
CA LEU A 556 19.73 26.16 -34.71
C LEU A 556 18.59 27.11 -35.11
N ARG A 557 17.36 26.82 -34.68
CA ARG A 557 16.21 27.70 -34.89
C ARG A 557 16.40 29.08 -34.24
N GLN A 558 16.89 29.11 -33.00
CA GLN A 558 17.22 30.37 -32.33
C GLN A 558 18.31 31.16 -33.10
N LYS A 559 19.33 30.48 -33.65
CA LYS A 559 20.36 31.13 -34.47
C LYS A 559 19.76 31.77 -35.73
N ILE A 560 18.83 31.09 -36.40
CA ILE A 560 18.13 31.62 -37.58
C ILE A 560 17.30 32.85 -37.21
N ILE A 561 16.47 32.75 -36.16
CA ILE A 561 15.61 33.86 -35.71
C ILE A 561 16.47 35.07 -35.34
N LEU A 562 17.54 34.89 -34.57
CA LEU A 562 18.45 35.97 -34.20
C LEU A 562 19.19 36.57 -35.39
N LEU A 563 19.59 35.76 -36.37
CA LEU A 563 20.26 36.26 -37.58
C LEU A 563 19.30 37.12 -38.42
N LYS A 564 18.08 36.62 -38.67
CA LYS A 564 17.01 37.37 -39.36
C LYS A 564 16.73 38.71 -38.67
N ARG A 565 16.61 38.67 -37.34
CA ARG A 565 16.44 39.87 -36.52
C ARG A 565 17.60 40.85 -36.66
N LYS A 566 18.85 40.40 -36.50
CA LYS A 566 20.02 41.29 -36.60
C LYS A 566 20.09 42.00 -37.95
N LYS A 567 19.74 41.32 -39.06
CA LYS A 567 19.63 41.97 -40.38
C LYS A 567 18.54 43.04 -40.38
N ARG A 568 17.32 42.72 -39.93
CA ARG A 568 16.20 43.66 -39.92
C ARG A 568 16.50 44.93 -39.10
N LEU A 569 17.15 44.77 -37.95
CA LEU A 569 17.54 45.89 -37.09
C LEU A 569 18.80 46.65 -37.53
N GLY A 570 19.45 46.25 -38.64
CA GLY A 570 20.70 46.87 -39.07
C GLY A 570 21.88 46.65 -38.11
N LEU A 571 21.85 45.55 -37.33
CA LEU A 571 22.88 45.20 -36.34
C LEU A 571 24.00 44.30 -36.91
N LEU A 572 23.99 44.03 -38.21
CA LEU A 572 25.05 43.30 -38.91
C LEU A 572 26.00 44.29 -39.56
N ASP A 573 27.31 44.08 -39.40
CA ASP A 573 28.33 44.83 -40.13
C ASP A 573 28.43 44.38 -41.61
N GLU A 574 29.22 45.09 -42.40
CA GLU A 574 29.41 44.79 -43.83
C GLU A 574 29.96 43.37 -44.07
N ALA A 575 30.79 42.86 -43.18
CA ALA A 575 31.37 41.52 -43.30
C ALA A 575 30.28 40.44 -43.17
N TYR A 576 29.44 40.52 -42.14
CA TYR A 576 28.32 39.59 -41.95
C TYR A 576 27.22 39.78 -42.99
N LEU A 577 26.93 41.02 -43.41
CA LEU A 577 25.95 41.30 -44.47
C LEU A 577 26.35 40.66 -45.80
N SER A 578 27.64 40.67 -46.14
CA SER A 578 28.15 40.06 -47.39
C SER A 578 27.94 38.53 -47.47
N HIS A 579 27.70 37.88 -46.34
CA HIS A 579 27.51 36.44 -46.22
C HIS A 579 26.10 36.03 -45.80
N TYR A 580 25.24 37.01 -45.47
CA TYR A 580 23.96 36.75 -44.82
C TYR A 580 23.07 35.77 -45.60
N ASP A 581 22.84 35.99 -46.90
CA ASP A 581 21.87 35.17 -47.65
C ASP A 581 22.38 33.73 -47.82
N ARG A 582 23.70 33.56 -47.99
CA ARG A 582 24.37 32.25 -48.03
C ARG A 582 24.24 31.53 -46.68
N ASP A 583 24.58 32.22 -45.60
CA ASP A 583 24.61 31.64 -44.26
C ASP A 583 23.19 31.30 -43.79
N LEU A 584 22.22 32.18 -44.02
CA LEU A 584 20.80 31.91 -43.75
C LEU A 584 20.33 30.67 -44.52
N HIS A 585 20.63 30.59 -45.81
CA HIS A 585 20.26 29.43 -46.63
C HIS A 585 20.85 28.12 -46.09
N HIS A 586 22.14 28.12 -45.72
CA HIS A 586 22.77 26.96 -45.09
C HIS A 586 22.12 26.59 -43.75
N LEU A 587 21.79 27.58 -42.90
CA LEU A 587 21.13 27.32 -41.63
C LEU A 587 19.74 26.73 -41.83
N GLU A 588 18.94 27.25 -42.76
CA GLU A 588 17.59 26.75 -43.06
C GLU A 588 17.63 25.33 -43.65
N GLN A 589 18.60 25.03 -44.52
CA GLN A 589 18.84 23.66 -45.00
C GLN A 589 19.22 22.70 -43.86
N LEU A 590 20.15 23.12 -43.00
CA LEU A 590 20.55 22.32 -41.83
C LEU A 590 19.38 22.12 -40.86
N LEU A 591 18.51 23.12 -40.70
CA LEU A 591 17.33 23.01 -39.83
C LEU A 591 16.34 22.01 -40.39
N ALA A 592 16.05 22.06 -41.69
CA ALA A 592 15.17 21.10 -42.35
C ALA A 592 15.69 19.66 -42.21
N GLN A 593 16.99 19.45 -42.43
CA GLN A 593 17.60 18.14 -42.26
C GLN A 593 17.59 17.68 -40.79
N GLN A 594 17.91 18.59 -39.86
CA GLN A 594 17.87 18.31 -38.43
C GLN A 594 16.46 17.93 -37.96
N ASP A 595 15.43 18.65 -38.39
CA ASP A 595 14.04 18.37 -38.02
C ASP A 595 13.61 16.97 -38.53
N ILE A 596 14.01 16.58 -39.74
CA ILE A 596 13.76 15.22 -40.30
C ILE A 596 14.45 14.16 -39.44
N GLU A 597 15.75 14.30 -39.20
CA GLU A 597 16.53 13.31 -38.43
C GLU A 597 16.06 13.23 -36.97
N LEU A 598 15.68 14.34 -36.37
CA LEU A 598 15.09 14.37 -35.02
C LEU A 598 13.75 13.63 -34.96
N ALA A 599 12.91 13.79 -35.99
CA ALA A 599 11.62 13.11 -36.09
C ALA A 599 11.79 11.60 -36.31
N GLU A 600 12.72 11.18 -37.19
CA GLU A 600 13.06 9.77 -37.39
C GLU A 600 13.63 9.14 -36.11
N LEU A 601 14.54 9.85 -35.43
CA LEU A 601 15.10 9.41 -34.16
C LEU A 601 14.01 9.26 -33.10
N GLU A 602 13.09 10.23 -33.01
CA GLU A 602 11.97 10.19 -32.08
C GLU A 602 11.07 8.99 -32.36
N HIS A 603 10.69 8.79 -33.61
CA HIS A 603 9.83 7.69 -34.04
C HIS A 603 10.48 6.34 -33.71
N ASN A 604 11.75 6.14 -34.08
CA ASN A 604 12.49 4.90 -33.84
C ASN A 604 12.56 4.53 -32.35
N TYR A 605 12.87 5.49 -31.48
CA TYR A 605 12.92 5.23 -30.04
C TYR A 605 11.53 5.07 -29.43
N PHE A 606 10.55 5.84 -29.90
CA PHE A 606 9.17 5.70 -29.47
C PHE A 606 8.65 4.29 -29.75
N GLU A 607 8.84 3.76 -30.97
CA GLU A 607 8.44 2.40 -31.33
C GLU A 607 9.12 1.33 -30.46
N LYS A 608 10.46 1.41 -30.29
CA LYS A 608 11.21 0.48 -29.43
C LYS A 608 10.72 0.51 -27.98
N ILE A 609 10.41 1.69 -27.45
CA ILE A 609 9.86 1.86 -26.09
C ILE A 609 8.45 1.25 -26.01
N GLN A 610 7.59 1.55 -26.98
CA GLN A 610 6.22 1.05 -26.99
C GLN A 610 6.17 -0.47 -27.14
N ASP A 611 7.02 -1.08 -27.96
CA ASP A 611 7.12 -2.54 -28.08
C ASP A 611 7.48 -3.20 -26.73
N LEU A 612 8.46 -2.65 -26.00
CA LEU A 612 8.81 -3.13 -24.66
C LEU A 612 7.63 -3.04 -23.70
N ILE A 613 6.95 -1.88 -23.67
CA ILE A 613 5.78 -1.66 -22.82
C ILE A 613 4.64 -2.61 -23.20
N TYR A 614 4.38 -2.79 -24.49
CA TYR A 614 3.34 -3.67 -25.02
C TYR A 614 3.60 -5.13 -24.60
N ARG A 615 4.83 -5.62 -24.76
CA ARG A 615 5.21 -6.97 -24.30
C ARG A 615 5.00 -7.17 -22.80
N CYS A 616 5.32 -6.17 -21.98
CA CYS A 616 5.04 -6.24 -20.54
C CYS A 616 3.53 -6.31 -20.24
N LYS A 617 2.70 -5.55 -20.99
CA LYS A 617 1.24 -5.56 -20.83
C LYS A 617 0.62 -6.88 -21.26
N GLU A 618 1.08 -7.48 -22.37
CA GLU A 618 0.59 -8.79 -22.81
C GLU A 618 0.98 -9.90 -21.82
N GLN A 619 2.23 -9.91 -21.32
CA GLN A 619 2.62 -10.85 -20.26
C GLN A 619 1.81 -10.69 -18.97
N HIS A 620 1.45 -9.44 -18.62
CA HIS A 620 0.60 -9.17 -17.47
C HIS A 620 -0.82 -9.68 -17.70
N LYS A 621 -1.40 -9.43 -18.88
CA LYS A 621 -2.72 -9.90 -19.27
C LYS A 621 -2.82 -11.43 -19.23
N ASP A 622 -1.81 -12.13 -19.73
CA ASP A 622 -1.75 -13.60 -19.66
C ASP A 622 -1.72 -14.10 -18.21
N LEU A 623 -0.87 -13.50 -17.37
CA LEU A 623 -0.81 -13.81 -15.95
C LEU A 623 -2.13 -13.52 -15.23
N MET A 624 -2.79 -12.41 -15.56
CA MET A 624 -4.08 -12.05 -14.98
C MET A 624 -5.17 -13.05 -15.37
N SER A 625 -5.15 -13.58 -16.60
CA SER A 625 -6.04 -14.66 -17.04
C SER A 625 -5.85 -15.92 -16.19
N ASP A 626 -4.59 -16.32 -15.97
CA ASP A 626 -4.24 -17.46 -15.11
C ASP A 626 -4.70 -17.26 -13.65
N ILE A 627 -4.48 -16.08 -13.09
CA ILE A 627 -4.91 -15.74 -11.72
C ILE A 627 -6.44 -15.76 -11.62
N ASN A 628 -7.15 -15.20 -12.60
CA ASN A 628 -8.60 -15.20 -12.61
C ASN A 628 -9.16 -16.62 -12.67
N ARG A 629 -8.57 -17.50 -13.50
CA ARG A 629 -8.93 -18.92 -13.54
C ARG A 629 -8.68 -19.61 -12.21
N TYR A 630 -7.59 -19.28 -11.52
CA TYR A 630 -7.31 -19.79 -10.18
C TYR A 630 -8.33 -19.31 -9.14
N HIS A 631 -8.73 -18.04 -9.17
CA HIS A 631 -9.76 -17.50 -8.26
C HIS A 631 -11.17 -18.04 -8.54
N GLN A 632 -11.46 -18.48 -9.77
CA GLN A 632 -12.69 -19.21 -10.05
C GLN A 632 -12.67 -20.62 -9.44
N LEU A 633 -11.50 -21.27 -9.40
CA LEU A 633 -11.34 -22.58 -8.75
C LEU A 633 -11.35 -22.46 -7.22
N VAL A 634 -10.64 -21.46 -6.68
CA VAL A 634 -10.53 -21.18 -5.25
C VAL A 634 -11.20 -19.83 -4.99
N GLY A 635 -12.54 -19.85 -4.96
CA GLY A 635 -13.35 -18.69 -4.60
C GLY A 635 -13.20 -18.33 -3.12
N LYS A 636 -13.80 -17.19 -2.70
CA LYS A 636 -13.72 -16.72 -1.31
C LYS A 636 -14.26 -17.73 -0.30
N GLU A 637 -15.42 -18.32 -0.60
CA GLU A 637 -16.02 -19.35 0.26
C GLU A 637 -15.13 -20.58 0.39
N GLU A 638 -14.51 -20.99 -0.71
CA GLU A 638 -13.63 -22.15 -0.74
C GLU A 638 -12.32 -21.87 0.02
N GLU A 639 -11.76 -20.67 -0.14
CA GLU A 639 -10.61 -20.22 0.64
C GLU A 639 -10.90 -20.25 2.15
N GLU A 640 -12.07 -19.76 2.56
CA GLU A 640 -12.49 -19.73 3.96
C GLU A 640 -12.71 -21.14 4.51
N LYS A 641 -13.38 -22.03 3.75
CA LYS A 641 -13.53 -23.44 4.11
C LYS A 641 -12.19 -24.13 4.32
N ILE A 642 -11.23 -23.93 3.42
CA ILE A 642 -9.90 -24.56 3.53
C ILE A 642 -9.16 -24.03 4.77
N LYS A 643 -9.22 -22.72 5.03
CA LYS A 643 -8.59 -22.11 6.22
C LYS A 643 -9.19 -22.65 7.52
N ILE A 644 -10.52 -22.69 7.62
CA ILE A 644 -11.23 -23.24 8.78
C ILE A 644 -10.87 -24.71 8.97
N THR A 645 -10.92 -25.51 7.90
CA THR A 645 -10.58 -26.95 7.95
C THR A 645 -9.18 -27.19 8.49
N ILE A 646 -8.18 -26.45 8.01
CA ILE A 646 -6.79 -26.59 8.46
C ILE A 646 -6.65 -26.23 9.93
N GLU A 647 -7.27 -25.13 10.37
CA GLU A 647 -7.16 -24.67 11.75
C GLU A 647 -7.91 -25.60 12.72
N GLU A 648 -9.12 -26.05 12.36
CA GLU A 648 -9.89 -27.00 13.15
C GLU A 648 -9.20 -28.36 13.28
N GLN A 649 -8.60 -28.88 12.20
CA GLN A 649 -7.79 -30.10 12.29
C GLN A 649 -6.60 -29.91 13.21
N ARG A 650 -5.88 -28.80 13.07
CA ARG A 650 -4.70 -28.49 13.88
C ARG A 650 -5.04 -28.41 15.38
N ILE A 651 -6.14 -27.73 15.72
CA ILE A 651 -6.61 -27.62 17.11
C ILE A 651 -7.05 -28.99 17.62
N SER A 652 -7.84 -29.73 16.83
CA SER A 652 -8.38 -31.03 17.25
C SER A 652 -7.27 -32.07 17.47
N LEU A 653 -6.25 -32.10 16.61
CA LEU A 653 -5.08 -32.98 16.78
C LEU A 653 -4.28 -32.63 18.03
N ARG A 654 -4.05 -31.33 18.29
CA ARG A 654 -3.30 -30.89 19.47
C ARG A 654 -4.02 -31.25 20.78
N GLU A 655 -5.33 -31.07 20.84
CA GLU A 655 -6.11 -31.46 22.03
C GLU A 655 -6.18 -32.98 22.18
N LEU A 656 -6.22 -33.73 21.06
CA LEU A 656 -6.17 -35.20 21.10
C LEU A 656 -4.83 -35.69 21.66
N GLU A 657 -3.69 -35.18 21.16
CA GLU A 657 -2.35 -35.51 21.69
C GLU A 657 -2.23 -35.20 23.18
N ARG A 658 -2.78 -34.05 23.62
CA ARG A 658 -2.80 -33.66 25.03
C ARG A 658 -3.62 -34.65 25.87
N LEU A 659 -4.83 -35.01 25.42
CA LEU A 659 -5.69 -35.93 26.15
C LEU A 659 -5.10 -37.34 26.23
N GLU A 660 -4.44 -37.81 25.17
CA GLU A 660 -3.71 -39.08 25.18
C GLU A 660 -2.56 -39.06 26.18
N TYR A 661 -1.79 -37.96 26.23
CA TYR A 661 -0.74 -37.79 27.22
C TYR A 661 -1.30 -37.80 28.65
N ASP A 662 -2.36 -37.03 28.91
CA ASP A 662 -3.01 -36.96 30.22
C ASP A 662 -3.56 -38.33 30.65
N LEU A 663 -4.14 -39.11 29.72
CA LEU A 663 -4.59 -40.47 29.97
C LEU A 663 -3.41 -41.41 30.29
N GLN A 664 -2.28 -41.29 29.59
CA GLN A 664 -1.08 -42.07 29.85
C GLN A 664 -0.50 -41.77 31.25
N GLN A 665 -0.55 -40.51 31.71
CA GLN A 665 -0.12 -40.14 33.05
C GLN A 665 -1.00 -40.75 34.16
N LEU A 666 -2.24 -41.15 33.85
CA LEU A 666 -3.14 -41.82 34.81
C LEU A 666 -2.87 -43.32 34.97
N GLU A 667 -2.16 -43.97 34.03
CA GLU A 667 -1.89 -45.42 34.09
C GLU A 667 -1.15 -45.82 35.37
N LYS A 668 -0.11 -45.07 35.75
CA LYS A 668 0.71 -45.36 36.93
C LYS A 668 -0.06 -45.15 38.25
N PRO A 669 -0.74 -44.00 38.49
CA PRO A 669 -1.62 -43.82 39.65
C PRO A 669 -2.69 -44.92 39.80
N LEU A 670 -3.31 -45.35 38.69
CA LEU A 670 -4.29 -46.43 38.69
C LEU A 670 -3.65 -47.77 39.11
N GLN A 671 -2.50 -48.13 38.54
CA GLN A 671 -1.76 -49.35 38.90
C GLN A 671 -1.31 -49.34 40.37
N ASP A 672 -0.79 -48.20 40.85
CA ASP A 672 -0.33 -48.02 42.22
C ASP A 672 -1.49 -48.19 43.22
N GLN A 673 -2.69 -47.71 42.88
CA GLN A 673 -3.87 -47.88 43.72
C GLN A 673 -4.45 -49.28 43.71
N VAL A 674 -4.45 -49.98 42.56
CA VAL A 674 -4.77 -51.40 42.51
C VAL A 674 -3.80 -52.20 43.40
N GLY A 675 -2.51 -51.85 43.37
CA GLY A 675 -1.50 -52.41 44.25
C GLY A 675 -1.76 -52.11 45.73
N ALA A 676 -2.17 -50.88 46.07
CA ALA A 676 -2.50 -50.47 47.43
C ALA A 676 -3.73 -51.20 47.97
N CYS A 677 -4.80 -51.32 47.18
CA CYS A 677 -6.00 -52.06 47.57
C CYS A 677 -5.71 -53.55 47.82
N ARG A 678 -4.89 -54.19 46.96
CA ARG A 678 -4.45 -55.58 47.15
C ARG A 678 -3.57 -55.77 48.38
N ARG A 679 -2.77 -54.77 48.76
CA ARG A 679 -1.98 -54.79 50.00
C ARG A 679 -2.89 -54.67 51.21
N ALA A 680 -3.81 -53.70 51.22
CA ALA A 680 -4.78 -53.52 52.30
C ALA A 680 -5.66 -54.77 52.53
N GLN A 681 -6.05 -55.47 51.45
CA GLN A 681 -6.81 -56.72 51.53
C GLN A 681 -5.98 -57.87 52.12
N ARG A 682 -4.70 -58.01 51.70
CA ARG A 682 -3.77 -58.99 52.29
C ARG A 682 -3.48 -58.71 53.75
N ASP A 683 -3.30 -57.45 54.12
CA ASP A 683 -3.09 -57.06 55.52
C ASP A 683 -4.33 -57.45 56.35
N ALA A 684 -5.54 -57.17 55.86
CA ALA A 684 -6.78 -57.58 56.52
C ALA A 684 -6.89 -59.12 56.70
N GLU A 685 -6.42 -59.92 55.73
CA GLU A 685 -6.39 -61.39 55.83
C GLU A 685 -5.29 -61.92 56.76
N LEU A 686 -4.11 -61.30 56.79
CA LEU A 686 -3.02 -61.63 57.72
C LEU A 686 -3.43 -61.37 59.17
N TYR A 687 -4.22 -60.32 59.42
CA TYR A 687 -4.76 -60.04 60.75
C TYR A 687 -5.77 -61.09 61.26
N LYS A 688 -6.43 -61.85 60.37
CA LYS A 688 -7.26 -63.02 60.75
C LYS A 688 -6.42 -64.17 61.34
N LYS A 689 -5.11 -64.22 61.10
CA LYS A 689 -4.21 -65.33 61.49
C LYS A 689 -3.35 -65.05 62.73
N VAL A 690 -3.55 -63.94 63.44
CA VAL A 690 -2.79 -63.66 64.67
C VAL A 690 -3.20 -64.64 65.78
N ASN A 691 -2.33 -65.64 66.01
CA ASN A 691 -2.54 -66.69 67.00
C ASN A 691 -2.27 -66.18 68.41
N TYR A 692 -3.33 -66.08 69.21
CA TYR A 692 -3.31 -65.58 70.59
C TYR A 692 -2.32 -66.33 71.49
N GLY A 693 -2.05 -67.62 71.22
CA GLY A 693 -1.13 -68.43 72.02
C GLY A 693 0.29 -67.88 72.05
N ARG A 694 0.76 -67.24 70.97
CA ARG A 694 2.12 -66.67 70.90
C ARG A 694 2.26 -65.37 71.67
N HIS A 695 1.24 -64.53 71.65
CA HIS A 695 1.27 -63.26 72.39
C HIS A 695 1.20 -63.48 73.91
N LEU A 696 0.54 -64.56 74.35
CA LEU A 696 0.62 -65.03 75.74
C LEU A 696 2.05 -65.44 76.10
N LEU A 697 2.73 -66.22 75.24
CA LEU A 697 4.12 -66.63 75.47
C LEU A 697 5.09 -65.44 75.53
N GLU A 698 4.86 -64.39 74.74
CA GLU A 698 5.64 -63.14 74.80
C GLU A 698 5.48 -62.40 76.14
N MET A 699 4.25 -62.33 76.68
CA MET A 699 3.98 -61.66 77.96
C MET A 699 4.55 -62.38 79.18
N VAL A 700 4.68 -63.70 79.14
CA VAL A 700 5.34 -64.48 80.21
C VAL A 700 6.85 -64.65 79.96
N GLY A 701 7.41 -63.93 78.99
CA GLY A 701 8.86 -63.92 78.69
C GLY A 701 9.39 -65.19 78.01
N LEU A 702 8.52 -66.08 77.52
CA LEU A 702 8.85 -67.37 76.91
C LEU A 702 8.96 -67.30 75.37
N ALA A 703 8.63 -66.15 74.76
CA ALA A 703 8.86 -65.87 73.35
C ALA A 703 9.29 -64.41 73.17
N LYS A 704 10.15 -64.12 72.17
CA LYS A 704 10.53 -62.75 71.83
C LYS A 704 9.39 -62.02 71.11
N PRO A 705 9.12 -60.73 71.40
CA PRO A 705 8.13 -59.93 70.69
C PRO A 705 8.45 -59.86 69.19
N LEU A 706 7.42 -59.97 68.35
CA LEU A 706 7.48 -59.75 66.90
C LEU A 706 7.60 -58.27 66.52
#